data_AF-A0AAE1PJN7-F1
#
_entry.id   AF-A0AAE1PJN7-F1
#
_cell.length_a   1.000
_cell.length_b   1.000
_cell.length_c   1.000
_cell.angle_alpha   90.00
_cell.angle_beta   90.00
_cell.angle_gamma   90.00
#
_symmetry.space_group_name_H-M   'P 1'
#
loop_
_entity.id
_entity.type
_entity.pdbx_description
1 polymer ?
#
loop_
_entity_poly.entity_id
_entity_poly.type
_entity_poly.pdbx_seq_one_letter_code
_entity_poly.pdbx_strand_id
1 'polypeptide(L)'
;MDSQCIDLIVRTLPDNLKEEGKLLVEASRISEEERLKERGHKFRKHSRHQGQACNEDAGEETLMKWRKKAEEASLPIAVARLVMELWSPKMRSHAEKLILQNAVKEGHLSEHHLKWVYVFGNPSEEDGDDGWVIDTEDHTIVDLIWEKFKIKEHFSQVSSHRAWIQQTYDRLKEHLPTLSPEIIERHDLSKFAFSQAIGYTLKWVHNTYHNIWKTACDLHLFNEPHHPQCWKKEESADSKRTKLELWLKDACDFSSGCPYGVDLTNLDLSTEDLAEPFMLESFVDMVAIEWERKKGQQLDITTRELVYIDDKFLSRYSKKQHQLVSSLIEQVVAADESWKSVSLREREEVLMRTLPKTKHPLFVCMWETQKKNEESRLKRMIKQKETNKEDCQDQEIVLTPEMEEKAYDNTFYIMVSKVVMELWEPSVRKHAEDLIFKRAVQEKLISDHHVRWIMIYDSQTEKCDNTSSEPPLVDNEMLVRLLWVDFNLREHFNQVQCHRHWVKQSYQRLAKFMPELKEEVIERHDLTKFTLVQSTGYTLKWVHDLNYSVWRRSCDMHLNYEPHHPQLWSKKHTPDYKKSCLETWLSAKATTSVDYGVELFSLDLASENMATVFLLESLVDMVAVEWERNKNKKPDLTYTELIYMEERFLARYSDSDKAFLLNLMDVIRKADDQ
;
A
#
# COMPACT_ATOMS: atom_id res chain seq x y z
N MET A 1 -20.63 5.61 -28.87
CA MET A 1 -21.56 6.12 -27.84
C MET A 1 -22.75 5.18 -27.70
N ASP A 2 -23.18 4.89 -26.47
CA ASP A 2 -24.35 4.04 -26.16
C ASP A 2 -25.64 4.82 -26.43
N SER A 3 -26.32 4.53 -27.53
CA SER A 3 -27.56 5.22 -27.93
C SER A 3 -28.68 5.05 -26.90
N GLN A 4 -28.68 3.94 -26.15
CA GLN A 4 -29.70 3.69 -25.13
C GLN A 4 -29.61 4.71 -24.00
N CYS A 5 -28.40 5.05 -23.55
CA CYS A 5 -28.22 6.04 -22.49
C CYS A 5 -28.68 7.43 -22.91
N ILE A 6 -28.47 7.82 -24.17
CA ILE A 6 -28.96 9.10 -24.70
C ILE A 6 -30.49 9.11 -24.70
N ASP A 7 -31.12 8.01 -25.12
CA ASP A 7 -32.58 7.89 -25.08
C ASP A 7 -33.14 8.01 -23.66
N LEU A 8 -32.48 7.38 -22.67
CA LEU A 8 -32.84 7.52 -21.26
C LEU A 8 -32.71 8.97 -20.76
N ILE A 9 -31.60 9.65 -21.06
CA ILE A 9 -31.39 11.08 -20.72
C ILE A 9 -32.56 11.91 -21.25
N VAL A 10 -32.87 11.78 -22.54
CA VAL A 10 -33.92 12.56 -23.22
C VAL A 10 -35.31 12.27 -22.65
N ARG A 11 -35.59 11.04 -22.25
CA ARG A 11 -36.88 10.66 -21.64
C ARG A 11 -37.10 11.26 -20.26
N THR A 12 -36.04 11.54 -19.51
CA THR A 12 -36.13 12.21 -18.18
C THR A 12 -36.33 13.72 -18.26
N LEU A 13 -36.40 14.30 -19.47
CA LEU A 13 -36.50 15.73 -19.69
C LEU A 13 -37.85 16.14 -20.29
N PRO A 14 -38.37 17.31 -19.93
CA PRO A 14 -39.55 17.90 -20.57
C PRO A 14 -39.20 18.29 -22.01
N ASP A 15 -40.22 18.41 -22.87
CA ASP A 15 -40.03 18.59 -24.32
C ASP A 15 -39.13 19.79 -24.68
N ASN A 16 -39.19 20.88 -23.91
CA ASN A 16 -38.39 22.08 -24.13
C ASN A 16 -36.89 21.90 -23.81
N LEU A 17 -36.49 20.84 -23.10
CA LEU A 17 -35.09 20.53 -22.75
C LEU A 17 -34.52 19.31 -23.48
N LYS A 18 -35.34 18.59 -24.26
CA LYS A 18 -34.90 17.36 -24.95
C LYS A 18 -33.74 17.58 -25.91
N GLU A 19 -33.73 18.68 -26.66
CA GLU A 19 -32.61 19.01 -27.56
C GLU A 19 -31.33 19.33 -26.78
N GLU A 20 -31.44 20.03 -25.66
CA GLU A 20 -30.29 20.28 -24.78
C GLU A 20 -29.73 18.96 -24.21
N GLY A 21 -30.61 18.05 -23.78
CA GLY A 21 -30.25 16.71 -23.33
C GLY A 21 -29.50 15.89 -24.38
N LYS A 22 -29.88 15.96 -25.65
CA LYS A 22 -29.16 15.29 -26.76
C LYS A 22 -27.75 15.82 -26.95
N LEU A 23 -27.56 17.13 -26.73
CA LEU A 23 -26.27 17.80 -26.90
C LEU A 23 -25.33 17.63 -25.70
N LEU A 24 -25.85 17.24 -24.52
CA LEU A 24 -25.05 17.11 -23.29
C LEU A 24 -23.85 16.17 -23.43
N VAL A 25 -24.00 15.03 -24.10
CA VAL A 25 -22.90 14.04 -24.25
C VAL A 25 -21.76 14.63 -25.06
N GLU A 26 -22.08 15.25 -26.19
CA GLU A 26 -21.09 15.88 -27.05
C GLU A 26 -20.44 17.10 -26.37
N ALA A 27 -21.24 17.94 -25.70
CA ALA A 27 -20.72 19.07 -24.93
C ALA A 27 -19.79 18.62 -23.79
N SER A 28 -20.11 17.51 -23.13
CA SER A 28 -19.28 16.93 -22.06
C SER A 28 -17.98 16.33 -22.60
N ARG A 29 -18.03 15.68 -23.78
CA ARG A 29 -16.83 15.22 -24.48
C ARG A 29 -15.89 16.37 -24.80
N ILE A 30 -16.40 17.44 -25.41
CA ILE A 30 -15.61 18.62 -25.79
C ILE A 30 -14.96 19.26 -24.55
N SER A 31 -15.74 19.48 -23.48
CA SER A 31 -15.24 20.04 -22.22
C SER A 31 -14.14 19.20 -21.59
N GLU A 32 -14.28 17.87 -21.58
CA GLU A 32 -13.26 16.97 -21.05
C GLU A 32 -11.99 16.94 -21.92
N GLU A 33 -12.13 17.01 -23.26
CA GLU A 33 -10.97 17.14 -24.15
C GLU A 33 -10.19 18.43 -23.88
N GLU A 34 -10.88 19.56 -23.69
CA GLU A 34 -10.26 20.84 -23.35
C GLU A 34 -9.53 20.75 -22.00
N ARG A 35 -10.18 20.17 -20.98
CA ARG A 35 -9.57 19.98 -19.65
C ARG A 35 -8.32 19.09 -19.69
N LEU A 36 -8.34 18.02 -20.49
CA LEU A 36 -7.19 17.13 -20.67
C LEU A 36 -6.04 17.85 -21.39
N LYS A 37 -6.35 18.67 -22.40
CA LYS A 37 -5.36 19.53 -23.09
C LYS A 37 -4.73 20.53 -22.11
N GLU A 38 -5.54 21.25 -21.33
CA GLU A 38 -5.05 22.24 -20.35
C GLU A 38 -4.14 21.62 -19.29
N ARG A 39 -4.50 20.46 -18.74
CA ARG A 39 -3.64 19.75 -17.79
C ARG A 39 -2.33 19.33 -18.44
N GLY A 40 -2.37 18.82 -19.68
CA GLY A 40 -1.16 18.53 -20.47
C GLY A 40 -0.24 19.74 -20.57
N HIS A 41 -0.79 20.94 -20.80
CA HIS A 41 -0.01 22.19 -20.84
C HIS A 41 0.57 22.60 -19.48
N LYS A 42 -0.15 22.43 -18.37
CA LYS A 42 0.36 22.78 -17.02
C LYS A 42 1.56 21.91 -16.64
N PHE A 43 1.52 20.60 -16.93
CA PHE A 43 2.67 19.73 -16.71
C PHE A 43 3.87 20.11 -17.60
N ARG A 44 3.64 20.53 -18.85
CA ARG A 44 4.71 21.05 -19.74
C ARG A 44 5.31 22.38 -19.27
N LYS A 45 4.52 23.27 -18.64
CA LYS A 45 5.06 24.53 -18.11
C LYS A 45 6.03 24.31 -16.96
N HIS A 46 5.80 23.29 -16.12
CA HIS A 46 6.74 22.94 -15.07
C HIS A 46 8.03 22.28 -15.61
N SER A 47 7.99 21.60 -16.76
CA SER A 47 9.22 21.12 -17.41
C SER A 47 10.00 22.21 -18.15
N ARG A 48 9.33 23.24 -18.70
CA ARG A 48 9.99 24.37 -19.41
C ARG A 48 10.94 25.21 -18.55
N HIS A 49 10.85 25.17 -17.22
CA HIS A 49 11.84 25.82 -16.35
C HIS A 49 13.23 25.14 -16.34
N GLN A 50 13.39 24.00 -17.02
CA GLN A 50 14.68 23.34 -17.22
C GLN A 50 15.39 23.70 -18.54
N GLY A 51 14.95 24.76 -19.24
CA GLY A 51 15.77 25.40 -20.29
C GLY A 51 15.72 24.75 -21.69
N GLN A 52 14.84 23.76 -21.91
CA GLN A 52 14.71 23.09 -23.20
C GLN A 52 13.49 23.58 -23.96
N ALA A 53 13.74 24.22 -25.11
CA ALA A 53 12.72 24.68 -26.04
C ALA A 53 12.17 23.48 -26.84
N CYS A 54 11.26 22.71 -26.26
CA CYS A 54 10.55 21.67 -27.01
C CYS A 54 9.44 22.29 -27.88
N ASN A 55 9.42 21.85 -29.14
CA ASN A 55 8.45 22.18 -30.19
C ASN A 55 7.00 22.07 -29.71
N GLU A 56 6.15 22.96 -30.23
CA GLU A 56 4.89 23.36 -29.60
C GLU A 56 3.71 22.39 -29.75
N ASP A 57 3.84 21.30 -30.51
CA ASP A 57 2.72 20.42 -30.81
C ASP A 57 2.71 19.16 -29.93
N ALA A 58 1.59 18.92 -29.25
CA ALA A 58 1.33 17.58 -28.72
C ALA A 58 1.25 16.60 -29.90
N GLY A 59 2.16 15.63 -29.93
CA GLY A 59 2.15 14.59 -30.97
C GLY A 59 0.76 13.96 -31.11
N GLU A 60 0.40 13.63 -32.34
CA GLU A 60 -0.93 13.12 -32.73
C GLU A 60 -1.43 11.97 -31.84
N GLU A 61 -0.52 11.11 -31.40
CA GLU A 61 -0.79 10.00 -30.46
C GLU A 61 -1.34 10.49 -29.11
N THR A 62 -0.76 11.56 -28.54
CA THR A 62 -1.24 12.15 -27.28
C THR A 62 -2.64 12.73 -27.44
N LEU A 63 -2.91 13.39 -28.56
CA LEU A 63 -4.23 13.92 -28.87
C LEU A 63 -5.25 12.80 -29.03
N MET A 64 -4.90 11.71 -29.72
CA MET A 64 -5.76 10.54 -29.87
C MET A 64 -6.10 9.90 -28.52
N LYS A 65 -5.10 9.78 -27.64
CA LYS A 65 -5.29 9.28 -26.27
C LYS A 65 -6.23 10.16 -25.44
N TRP A 66 -6.11 11.49 -25.57
CA TRP A 66 -7.02 12.42 -24.89
C TRP A 66 -8.45 12.34 -25.43
N ARG A 67 -8.63 12.26 -26.75
CA ARG A 67 -9.96 12.09 -27.37
C ARG A 67 -10.64 10.82 -26.89
N LYS A 68 -9.93 9.69 -26.91
CA LYS A 68 -10.46 8.42 -26.42
C LYS A 68 -10.88 8.50 -24.95
N LYS A 69 -10.02 9.07 -24.10
CA LYS A 69 -10.34 9.24 -22.67
C LYS A 69 -11.54 10.17 -22.44
N ALA A 70 -11.64 11.24 -23.22
CA ALA A 70 -12.77 12.16 -23.15
C ALA A 70 -14.07 11.51 -23.66
N GLU A 71 -13.99 10.66 -24.68
CA GLU A 71 -15.12 9.86 -25.15
C GLU A 71 -15.61 8.90 -24.07
N GLU A 72 -14.71 8.18 -23.39
CA GLU A 72 -15.03 7.28 -22.27
C GLU A 72 -15.67 8.03 -21.08
N ALA A 73 -15.20 9.24 -20.77
CA ALA A 73 -15.70 10.05 -19.66
C ALA A 73 -16.96 10.88 -20.03
N SER A 74 -17.25 11.06 -21.32
CA SER A 74 -18.31 11.98 -21.80
C SER A 74 -19.69 11.60 -21.27
N LEU A 75 -20.04 10.32 -21.29
CA LEU A 75 -21.36 9.86 -20.87
C LEU A 75 -21.58 10.01 -19.35
N PRO A 76 -20.67 9.54 -18.46
CA PRO A 76 -20.80 9.81 -17.03
C PRO A 76 -20.89 11.30 -16.70
N ILE A 77 -20.07 12.15 -17.33
CA ILE A 77 -20.14 13.61 -17.13
C ILE A 77 -21.51 14.14 -17.56
N ALA A 78 -22.01 13.71 -18.72
CA ALA A 78 -23.32 14.15 -19.22
C ALA A 78 -24.46 13.76 -18.28
N VAL A 79 -24.47 12.55 -17.73
CA VAL A 79 -25.47 12.14 -16.73
C VAL A 79 -25.33 12.97 -15.46
N ALA A 80 -24.12 13.19 -14.95
CA ALA A 80 -23.93 14.02 -13.77
C ALA A 80 -24.38 15.47 -14.00
N ARG A 81 -24.11 16.05 -15.17
CA ARG A 81 -24.56 17.40 -15.55
C ARG A 81 -26.07 17.46 -15.74
N LEU A 82 -26.69 16.45 -16.36
CA LEU A 82 -28.14 16.33 -16.42
C LEU A 82 -28.76 16.44 -15.03
N VAL A 83 -28.26 15.65 -14.08
CA VAL A 83 -28.79 15.61 -12.72
C VAL A 83 -28.54 16.92 -11.99
N MET A 84 -27.32 17.47 -12.05
CA MET A 84 -26.92 18.61 -11.23
C MET A 84 -27.26 19.98 -11.84
N GLU A 85 -27.39 20.08 -13.16
CA GLU A 85 -27.55 21.35 -13.89
C GLU A 85 -28.93 21.49 -14.56
N LEU A 86 -29.53 20.40 -15.05
CA LEU A 86 -30.80 20.49 -15.82
C LEU A 86 -32.04 20.00 -15.07
N TRP A 87 -31.92 18.98 -14.22
CA TRP A 87 -33.06 18.51 -13.44
C TRP A 87 -33.52 19.58 -12.45
N SER A 88 -34.83 19.79 -12.39
CA SER A 88 -35.45 20.67 -11.39
C SER A 88 -35.13 20.16 -9.96
N PRO A 89 -35.12 21.04 -8.95
CA PRO A 89 -35.04 20.63 -7.54
C PRO A 89 -35.99 19.49 -7.18
N LYS A 90 -37.24 19.59 -7.63
CA LYS A 90 -38.30 18.61 -7.39
C LYS A 90 -37.98 17.25 -8.03
N MET A 91 -37.46 17.25 -9.26
CA MET A 91 -37.01 16.03 -9.95
C MET A 91 -35.81 15.37 -9.25
N ARG A 92 -34.83 16.17 -8.79
CA ARG A 92 -33.69 15.64 -8.01
C ARG A 92 -34.14 15.00 -6.71
N SER A 93 -35.03 15.64 -5.96
CA SER A 93 -35.61 15.11 -4.71
C SER A 93 -36.38 13.81 -4.96
N HIS A 94 -37.15 13.74 -6.05
CA HIS A 94 -37.85 12.52 -6.45
C HIS A 94 -36.88 11.38 -6.80
N ALA A 95 -35.88 11.66 -7.65
CA ALA A 95 -34.85 10.69 -8.02
C ALA A 95 -34.05 10.20 -6.80
N GLU A 96 -33.69 11.09 -5.89
CA GLU A 96 -33.03 10.73 -4.62
C GLU A 96 -33.86 9.73 -3.82
N LYS A 97 -35.17 9.97 -3.64
CA LYS A 97 -36.06 9.04 -2.93
C LYS A 97 -36.06 7.66 -3.58
N LEU A 98 -36.21 7.58 -4.90
CA LEU A 98 -36.20 6.30 -5.64
C LEU A 98 -34.87 5.54 -5.47
N ILE A 99 -33.75 6.26 -5.57
CA ILE A 99 -32.40 5.69 -5.48
C ILE A 99 -32.08 5.23 -4.06
N LEU A 100 -32.47 6.00 -3.04
CA LEU A 100 -32.31 5.61 -1.64
C LEU A 100 -33.20 4.42 -1.27
N GLN A 101 -34.43 4.35 -1.79
CA GLN A 101 -35.30 3.17 -1.62
C GLN A 101 -34.67 1.91 -2.23
N ASN A 102 -34.05 2.02 -3.41
CA ASN A 102 -33.29 0.90 -3.99
C ASN A 102 -32.06 0.54 -3.14
N ALA A 103 -31.35 1.53 -2.59
CA ALA A 103 -30.23 1.28 -1.68
C ALA A 103 -30.65 0.51 -0.42
N VAL A 104 -31.81 0.83 0.16
CA VAL A 104 -32.38 0.08 1.28
C VAL A 104 -32.77 -1.34 0.84
N LYS A 105 -33.44 -1.47 -0.30
CA LYS A 105 -33.86 -2.77 -0.86
C LYS A 105 -32.68 -3.72 -1.13
N GLU A 106 -31.56 -3.18 -1.61
CA GLU A 106 -30.34 -3.95 -1.89
C GLU A 106 -29.39 -4.09 -0.68
N GLY A 107 -29.76 -3.53 0.48
CA GLY A 107 -29.00 -3.68 1.73
C GLY A 107 -27.75 -2.81 1.83
N HIS A 108 -27.64 -1.76 1.02
CA HIS A 108 -26.58 -0.76 1.14
C HIS A 108 -26.82 0.23 2.29
N LEU A 109 -28.10 0.46 2.63
CA LEU A 109 -28.57 1.29 3.74
C LEU A 109 -29.66 0.54 4.53
N SER A 110 -29.86 0.92 5.80
CA SER A 110 -31.08 0.58 6.53
C SER A 110 -32.11 1.71 6.41
N GLU A 111 -33.39 1.38 6.63
CA GLU A 111 -34.48 2.37 6.58
C GLU A 111 -34.27 3.51 7.59
N HIS A 112 -33.71 3.21 8.77
CA HIS A 112 -33.45 4.24 9.78
C HIS A 112 -32.28 5.16 9.43
N HIS A 113 -31.39 4.79 8.50
CA HIS A 113 -30.32 5.69 8.01
C HIS A 113 -30.89 6.82 7.16
N LEU A 114 -32.06 6.64 6.53
CA LEU A 114 -32.65 7.64 5.64
C LEU A 114 -32.84 9.00 6.31
N LYS A 115 -33.22 9.02 7.60
CA LYS A 115 -33.38 10.28 8.36
C LYS A 115 -32.09 11.10 8.45
N TRP A 116 -30.92 10.46 8.36
CA TRP A 116 -29.60 11.11 8.43
C TRP A 116 -29.09 11.54 7.06
N VAL A 117 -29.46 10.82 6.00
CA VAL A 117 -29.10 11.20 4.63
C VAL A 117 -29.80 12.50 4.22
N TYR A 118 -31.08 12.69 4.61
CA TYR A 118 -31.87 13.88 4.28
C TYR A 118 -31.44 15.16 4.99
N VAL A 119 -30.55 15.09 5.99
CA VAL A 119 -30.09 16.26 6.77
C VAL A 119 -29.36 17.29 5.88
N PHE A 120 -28.77 16.86 4.76
CA PHE A 120 -28.07 17.74 3.83
C PHE A 120 -28.96 18.28 2.70
N GLY A 121 -30.25 17.93 2.68
CA GLY A 121 -31.23 18.49 1.76
C GLY A 121 -31.52 19.94 2.13
N ASN A 122 -31.49 20.85 1.16
CA ASN A 122 -31.74 22.27 1.38
C ASN A 122 -33.26 22.48 1.51
N PRO A 123 -33.84 22.72 2.71
CA PRO A 123 -35.30 22.74 2.88
C PRO A 123 -35.96 23.89 2.11
N SER A 124 -35.17 24.93 1.79
CA SER A 124 -35.60 26.09 1.03
C SER A 124 -35.89 25.81 -0.46
N GLU A 125 -35.48 24.66 -0.99
CA GLU A 125 -35.81 24.26 -2.37
C GLU A 125 -37.26 23.74 -2.53
N GLU A 126 -37.98 23.47 -1.44
CA GLU A 126 -39.38 22.96 -1.50
C GLU A 126 -40.44 24.07 -1.65
N ASP A 127 -40.14 25.30 -1.25
CA ASP A 127 -41.14 26.38 -1.15
C ASP A 127 -41.19 27.31 -2.39
N GLY A 128 -40.44 27.03 -3.46
CA GLY A 128 -40.33 27.98 -4.56
C GLY A 128 -39.91 27.41 -5.91
N ASP A 129 -40.65 26.46 -6.49
CA ASP A 129 -40.81 26.37 -7.95
C ASP A 129 -41.88 25.35 -8.36
N ASP A 130 -42.65 25.65 -9.42
CA ASP A 130 -43.50 24.70 -10.15
C ASP A 130 -42.65 23.77 -11.05
N GLY A 131 -41.51 23.30 -10.52
CA GLY A 131 -40.62 22.40 -11.21
C GLY A 131 -41.35 21.11 -11.62
N TRP A 132 -41.10 20.63 -12.83
CA TRP A 132 -41.72 19.41 -13.32
C TRP A 132 -41.16 18.19 -12.59
N VAL A 133 -42.01 17.18 -12.43
CA VAL A 133 -41.62 15.80 -12.18
C VAL A 133 -42.33 14.97 -13.22
N ILE A 134 -41.63 14.00 -13.81
CA ILE A 134 -42.20 13.08 -14.78
C ILE A 134 -42.44 11.75 -14.05
N ASP A 135 -43.48 11.69 -13.20
CA ASP A 135 -43.78 10.54 -12.34
C ASP A 135 -43.97 9.21 -13.12
N THR A 136 -44.21 9.29 -14.43
CA THR A 136 -44.35 8.12 -15.31
C THR A 136 -43.01 7.47 -15.70
N GLU A 137 -41.88 8.06 -15.32
CA GLU A 137 -40.54 7.67 -15.76
C GLU A 137 -39.65 7.15 -14.61
N ASP A 138 -40.21 6.75 -13.46
CA ASP A 138 -39.46 6.21 -12.32
C ASP A 138 -38.50 5.09 -12.71
N HIS A 139 -38.96 4.15 -13.53
CA HIS A 139 -38.11 3.06 -14.04
C HIS A 139 -36.96 3.57 -14.92
N THR A 140 -37.20 4.62 -15.71
CA THR A 140 -36.18 5.25 -16.57
C THR A 140 -35.14 6.00 -15.75
N ILE A 141 -35.56 6.71 -14.69
CA ILE A 141 -34.66 7.38 -13.75
C ILE A 141 -33.77 6.34 -13.06
N VAL A 142 -34.37 5.26 -12.55
CA VAL A 142 -33.64 4.18 -11.89
C VAL A 142 -32.67 3.51 -12.86
N ASP A 143 -33.10 3.13 -14.07
CA ASP A 143 -32.21 2.51 -15.06
C ASP A 143 -31.03 3.44 -15.43
N LEU A 144 -31.30 4.74 -15.63
CA LEU A 144 -30.25 5.71 -15.96
C LEU A 144 -29.23 5.88 -14.82
N ILE A 145 -29.69 6.07 -13.58
CA ILE A 145 -28.80 6.44 -12.46
C ILE A 145 -28.22 5.20 -11.75
N TRP A 146 -29.06 4.19 -11.49
CA TRP A 146 -28.67 2.97 -10.78
C TRP A 146 -27.83 2.05 -11.64
N GLU A 147 -28.29 1.76 -12.86
CA GLU A 147 -27.68 0.75 -13.74
C GLU A 147 -26.64 1.37 -14.67
N LYS A 148 -27.01 2.40 -15.45
CA LYS A 148 -26.11 2.97 -16.47
C LYS A 148 -25.04 3.87 -15.89
N PHE A 149 -25.40 4.75 -14.96
CA PHE A 149 -24.43 5.60 -14.25
C PHE A 149 -23.74 4.89 -13.09
N LYS A 150 -24.22 3.69 -12.71
CA LYS A 150 -23.59 2.79 -11.72
C LYS A 150 -23.46 3.38 -10.32
N ILE A 151 -24.45 4.16 -9.87
CA ILE A 151 -24.45 4.69 -8.48
C ILE A 151 -24.44 3.56 -7.43
N LYS A 152 -24.95 2.37 -7.79
CA LYS A 152 -24.92 1.17 -6.95
C LYS A 152 -23.51 0.69 -6.62
N GLU A 153 -22.56 0.83 -7.56
CA GLU A 153 -21.16 0.46 -7.34
C GLU A 153 -20.53 1.40 -6.30
N HIS A 154 -20.86 2.70 -6.35
CA HIS A 154 -20.47 3.68 -5.33
C HIS A 154 -21.08 3.34 -3.97
N PHE A 155 -22.37 3.05 -3.90
CA PHE A 155 -23.03 2.67 -2.63
C PHE A 155 -22.42 1.40 -2.04
N SER A 156 -22.11 0.39 -2.86
CA SER A 156 -21.38 -0.80 -2.41
C SER A 156 -20.01 -0.46 -1.82
N GLN A 157 -19.24 0.45 -2.44
CA GLN A 157 -17.95 0.91 -1.92
C GLN A 157 -18.09 1.64 -0.58
N VAL A 158 -19.07 2.54 -0.44
CA VAL A 158 -19.32 3.26 0.81
C VAL A 158 -19.77 2.31 1.92
N SER A 159 -20.70 1.39 1.66
CA SER A 159 -21.14 0.39 2.64
C SER A 159 -19.99 -0.51 3.11
N SER A 160 -19.13 -0.95 2.18
CA SER A 160 -17.92 -1.73 2.51
C SER A 160 -16.98 -0.95 3.43
N HIS A 161 -16.71 0.30 3.09
CA HIS A 161 -15.83 1.16 3.88
C HIS A 161 -16.38 1.41 5.29
N ARG A 162 -17.68 1.72 5.42
CA ARG A 162 -18.36 1.86 6.72
C ARG A 162 -18.27 0.59 7.57
N ALA A 163 -18.31 -0.60 6.96
CA ALA A 163 -18.13 -1.86 7.69
C ALA A 163 -16.70 -2.00 8.28
N TRP A 164 -15.68 -1.47 7.60
CA TRP A 164 -14.31 -1.42 8.14
C TRP A 164 -14.18 -0.43 9.29
N ILE A 165 -14.87 0.71 9.21
CA ILE A 165 -14.91 1.70 10.30
C ILE A 165 -15.59 1.10 11.53
N GLN A 166 -16.72 0.43 11.35
CA GLN A 166 -17.40 -0.27 12.45
C GLN A 166 -16.49 -1.32 13.10
N GLN A 167 -15.83 -2.17 12.30
CA GLN A 167 -14.90 -3.17 12.83
C GLN A 167 -13.71 -2.55 13.58
N THR A 168 -13.21 -1.43 13.07
CA THR A 168 -12.12 -0.68 13.71
C THR A 168 -12.57 -0.12 15.06
N TYR A 169 -13.75 0.50 15.10
CA TYR A 169 -14.36 0.96 16.33
C TYR A 169 -14.54 -0.18 17.33
N ASP A 170 -15.13 -1.30 16.91
CA ASP A 170 -15.39 -2.44 17.80
C ASP A 170 -14.13 -2.98 18.46
N ARG A 171 -12.98 -2.92 17.77
CA ARG A 171 -11.67 -3.29 18.30
C ARG A 171 -11.08 -2.26 19.25
N LEU A 172 -11.34 -0.97 19.03
CA LEU A 172 -10.70 0.12 19.75
C LEU A 172 -11.58 0.76 20.82
N LYS A 173 -12.88 0.45 20.88
CA LYS A 173 -13.89 1.16 21.70
C LYS A 173 -13.53 1.27 23.19
N GLU A 174 -12.84 0.29 23.76
CA GLU A 174 -12.39 0.33 25.17
C GLU A 174 -11.36 1.45 25.42
N HIS A 175 -10.67 1.90 24.37
CA HIS A 175 -9.73 3.03 24.38
C HIS A 175 -10.37 4.34 23.93
N LEU A 176 -11.64 4.32 23.50
CA LEU A 176 -12.35 5.46 22.92
C LEU A 176 -13.64 5.77 23.70
N PRO A 177 -13.58 6.00 25.02
CA PRO A 177 -14.77 6.05 25.88
C PRO A 177 -15.72 7.22 25.54
N THR A 178 -15.24 8.26 24.85
CA THR A 178 -16.02 9.42 24.43
C THR A 178 -16.61 9.27 23.02
N LEU A 179 -16.24 8.22 22.27
CA LEU A 179 -16.75 7.95 20.93
C LEU A 179 -17.94 6.97 20.99
N SER A 180 -19.15 7.47 20.73
CA SER A 180 -20.35 6.63 20.79
C SER A 180 -20.52 5.80 19.50
N PRO A 181 -21.15 4.60 19.59
CA PRO A 181 -21.43 3.77 18.42
C PRO A 181 -22.28 4.49 17.36
N GLU A 182 -23.16 5.41 17.76
CA GLU A 182 -24.02 6.15 16.82
C GLU A 182 -23.21 7.13 15.94
N ILE A 183 -22.12 7.74 16.45
CA ILE A 183 -21.21 8.55 15.62
C ILE A 183 -20.63 7.69 14.50
N ILE A 184 -20.15 6.50 14.86
CA ILE A 184 -19.59 5.54 13.91
C ILE A 184 -20.63 5.06 12.90
N GLU A 185 -21.85 4.81 13.36
CA GLU A 185 -22.94 4.42 12.48
C GLU A 185 -23.27 5.53 11.46
N ARG A 186 -23.17 6.80 11.86
CA ARG A 186 -23.41 7.93 10.96
C ARG A 186 -22.29 8.23 9.98
N HIS A 187 -21.11 7.69 10.24
CA HIS A 187 -19.94 7.97 9.42
C HIS A 187 -20.23 7.71 7.94
N ASP A 188 -19.83 8.66 7.09
CA ASP A 188 -19.97 8.62 5.63
C ASP A 188 -21.41 8.53 5.09
N LEU A 189 -22.45 8.68 5.92
CA LEU A 189 -23.83 8.64 5.40
C LEU A 189 -24.14 9.77 4.43
N SER A 190 -23.44 10.91 4.53
CA SER A 190 -23.60 12.01 3.57
C SER A 190 -23.22 11.60 2.15
N LYS A 191 -22.35 10.58 1.96
CA LYS A 191 -21.98 10.05 0.63
C LYS A 191 -23.12 9.31 -0.07
N PHE A 192 -24.23 9.02 0.62
CA PHE A 192 -25.47 8.53 0.03
C PHE A 192 -26.41 9.66 -0.40
N ALA A 193 -26.25 10.88 0.13
CA ALA A 193 -27.02 12.02 -0.30
C ALA A 193 -26.76 12.30 -1.78
N PHE A 194 -27.82 12.58 -2.54
CA PHE A 194 -27.81 12.43 -3.98
C PHE A 194 -26.74 13.30 -4.67
N SER A 195 -26.60 14.55 -4.26
CA SER A 195 -25.59 15.47 -4.78
C SER A 195 -24.16 14.98 -4.57
N GLN A 196 -23.87 14.39 -3.40
CA GLN A 196 -22.57 13.80 -3.11
C GLN A 196 -22.36 12.50 -3.88
N ALA A 197 -23.35 11.61 -3.84
CA ALA A 197 -23.30 10.31 -4.51
C ALA A 197 -23.00 10.44 -6.01
N ILE A 198 -23.60 11.42 -6.70
CA ILE A 198 -23.31 11.70 -8.12
C ILE A 198 -21.84 12.09 -8.32
N GLY A 199 -21.31 13.01 -7.51
CA GLY A 199 -19.93 13.44 -7.60
C GLY A 199 -18.94 12.33 -7.25
N TYR A 200 -19.18 11.57 -6.18
CA TYR A 200 -18.34 10.44 -5.77
C TYR A 200 -18.37 9.32 -6.82
N THR A 201 -19.51 9.03 -7.44
CA THR A 201 -19.62 8.05 -8.52
C THR A 201 -18.77 8.46 -9.73
N LEU A 202 -18.81 9.73 -10.15
CA LEU A 202 -17.89 10.23 -11.20
C LEU A 202 -16.43 9.94 -10.86
N LYS A 203 -16.04 10.17 -9.60
CA LYS A 203 -14.64 10.07 -9.18
C LYS A 203 -14.17 8.63 -8.99
N TRP A 204 -14.94 7.81 -8.28
CA TRP A 204 -14.48 6.50 -7.79
C TRP A 204 -14.95 5.33 -8.65
N VAL A 205 -16.09 5.47 -9.33
CA VAL A 205 -16.58 4.45 -10.26
C VAL A 205 -16.05 4.74 -11.67
N HIS A 206 -16.17 5.98 -12.14
CA HIS A 206 -15.79 6.34 -13.52
C HIS A 206 -14.38 6.95 -13.65
N ASN A 207 -13.62 7.07 -12.56
CA ASN A 207 -12.28 7.67 -12.52
C ASN A 207 -12.16 9.02 -13.26
N THR A 208 -13.23 9.82 -13.20
CA THR A 208 -13.38 11.07 -13.94
C THR A 208 -13.33 12.26 -12.98
N TYR A 209 -12.62 13.32 -13.36
CA TYR A 209 -12.52 14.54 -12.55
C TYR A 209 -13.34 15.65 -13.19
N HIS A 210 -14.41 16.06 -12.51
CA HIS A 210 -15.28 17.16 -12.90
C HIS A 210 -15.53 18.10 -11.71
N ASN A 211 -15.97 19.33 -11.95
CA ASN A 211 -16.29 20.27 -10.86
C ASN A 211 -17.41 19.74 -9.96
N ILE A 212 -18.35 18.94 -10.48
CA ILE A 212 -19.38 18.25 -9.69
C ILE A 212 -18.77 17.37 -8.60
N TRP A 213 -17.72 16.59 -8.92
CA TRP A 213 -16.97 15.82 -7.91
C TRP A 213 -16.36 16.74 -6.86
N LYS A 214 -15.73 17.84 -7.28
CA LYS A 214 -15.10 18.78 -6.36
C LYS A 214 -16.14 19.38 -5.40
N THR A 215 -17.28 19.83 -5.91
CA THR A 215 -18.39 20.36 -5.10
C THR A 215 -18.92 19.30 -4.13
N ALA A 216 -19.11 18.05 -4.58
CA ALA A 216 -19.52 16.94 -3.72
C ALA A 216 -18.50 16.64 -2.60
N CYS A 217 -17.21 16.62 -2.94
CA CYS A 217 -16.13 16.39 -1.99
C CYS A 217 -16.02 17.54 -0.99
N ASP A 218 -16.09 18.79 -1.45
CA ASP A 218 -16.11 19.97 -0.60
C ASP A 218 -17.32 19.91 0.34
N LEU A 219 -18.52 19.63 -0.17
CA LEU A 219 -19.74 19.50 0.65
C LEU A 219 -19.59 18.45 1.75
N HIS A 220 -19.03 17.27 1.42
CA HIS A 220 -18.74 16.22 2.39
C HIS A 220 -17.76 16.69 3.48
N LEU A 221 -16.61 17.22 3.06
CA LEU A 221 -15.53 17.67 3.95
C LEU A 221 -15.95 18.85 4.84
N PHE A 222 -16.83 19.73 4.36
CA PHE A 222 -17.27 20.92 5.09
C PHE A 222 -18.48 20.69 6.00
N ASN A 223 -19.15 19.55 5.87
CA ASN A 223 -20.37 19.26 6.63
C ASN A 223 -20.20 18.13 7.64
N GLU A 224 -19.22 17.24 7.46
CA GLU A 224 -18.96 16.19 8.43
C GLU A 224 -17.88 16.61 9.45
N PRO A 225 -18.21 16.59 10.75
CA PRO A 225 -17.37 17.22 11.77
C PRO A 225 -16.06 16.47 12.08
N HIS A 226 -15.87 15.22 11.63
CA HIS A 226 -14.58 14.53 11.77
C HIS A 226 -13.54 14.97 10.72
N HIS A 227 -13.92 15.77 9.72
CA HIS A 227 -12.99 16.35 8.77
C HIS A 227 -12.45 17.70 9.27
N PRO A 228 -11.12 17.91 9.27
CA PRO A 228 -10.53 19.21 9.65
C PRO A 228 -11.07 20.40 8.85
N GLN A 229 -11.54 20.17 7.63
CA GLN A 229 -12.09 21.19 6.74
C GLN A 229 -13.35 21.86 7.32
N CYS A 230 -14.15 21.15 8.12
CA CYS A 230 -15.30 21.67 8.84
C CYS A 230 -14.92 22.71 9.91
N TRP A 231 -13.65 22.72 10.36
CA TRP A 231 -13.16 23.54 11.48
C TRP A 231 -12.27 24.71 11.06
N LYS A 232 -12.14 24.97 9.76
CA LYS A 232 -11.29 26.03 9.20
C LYS A 232 -11.57 27.41 9.81
N LYS A 233 -10.51 28.22 9.97
CA LYS A 233 -10.57 29.59 10.54
C LYS A 233 -11.42 30.57 9.74
N GLU A 234 -11.58 30.34 8.45
CA GLU A 234 -12.34 31.25 7.59
C GLU A 234 -13.85 31.25 7.89
N GLU A 235 -14.36 30.24 8.61
CA GLU A 235 -15.76 30.18 9.03
C GLU A 235 -15.97 30.79 10.42
N SER A 236 -17.05 31.57 10.58
CA SER A 236 -17.44 32.10 11.88
C SER A 236 -17.87 30.98 12.84
N ALA A 237 -17.71 31.22 14.14
CA ALA A 237 -18.19 30.30 15.17
C ALA A 237 -19.70 30.00 15.01
N ASP A 238 -20.51 31.00 14.64
CA ASP A 238 -21.94 30.83 14.38
C ASP A 238 -22.21 29.92 13.17
N SER A 239 -21.44 30.05 12.09
CA SER A 239 -21.55 29.16 10.92
C SER A 239 -21.25 27.71 11.28
N LYS A 240 -20.15 27.47 12.00
CA LYS A 240 -19.79 26.13 12.49
C LYS A 240 -20.86 25.58 13.43
N ARG A 241 -21.41 26.42 14.32
CA ARG A 241 -22.50 26.05 15.23
C ARG A 241 -23.73 25.59 14.46
N THR A 242 -24.20 26.38 13.50
CA THR A 242 -25.36 26.04 12.67
C THR A 242 -25.15 24.73 11.91
N LYS A 243 -23.96 24.50 11.35
CA LYS A 243 -23.64 23.23 10.68
C LYS A 243 -23.67 22.04 11.63
N LEU A 244 -23.11 22.18 12.83
CA LEU A 244 -23.15 21.14 13.85
C LEU A 244 -24.59 20.89 14.32
N GLU A 245 -25.38 21.93 14.58
CA GLU A 245 -26.79 21.82 14.94
C GLU A 245 -27.60 21.08 13.85
N LEU A 246 -27.31 21.36 12.57
CA LEU A 246 -27.88 20.65 11.44
C LEU A 246 -27.46 19.17 11.43
N TRP A 247 -26.17 18.88 11.51
CA TRP A 247 -25.64 17.50 11.54
C TRP A 247 -26.20 16.69 12.71
N LEU A 248 -26.45 17.36 13.84
CA LEU A 248 -27.00 16.81 15.07
C LEU A 248 -28.53 16.77 15.10
N LYS A 249 -29.21 17.37 14.11
CA LYS A 249 -30.66 17.34 13.98
C LYS A 249 -31.12 15.88 13.86
N ASP A 250 -32.17 15.54 14.58
CA ASP A 250 -32.73 14.17 14.71
C ASP A 250 -31.84 13.13 15.41
N ALA A 251 -30.65 13.54 15.90
CA ALA A 251 -29.91 12.83 16.96
C ALA A 251 -30.38 13.25 18.34
N CYS A 252 -30.50 14.57 18.51
CA CYS A 252 -30.65 15.18 19.82
C CYS A 252 -32.11 15.24 20.23
N ASP A 253 -32.47 14.52 21.28
CA ASP A 253 -33.45 15.06 22.22
C ASP A 253 -32.72 16.12 23.07
N PHE A 254 -32.77 17.38 22.64
CA PHE A 254 -32.16 18.52 23.32
C PHE A 254 -32.66 18.70 24.77
N SER A 255 -33.75 18.03 25.18
CA SER A 255 -34.21 17.99 26.57
C SER A 255 -33.49 16.95 27.44
N SER A 256 -32.78 15.99 26.83
CA SER A 256 -32.04 14.91 27.50
C SER A 256 -30.51 14.99 27.38
N GLY A 257 -30.00 15.92 26.57
CA GLY A 257 -28.57 16.08 26.26
C GLY A 257 -28.21 15.62 24.84
N CYS A 258 -27.05 16.03 24.33
CA CYS A 258 -26.53 15.59 23.04
C CYS A 258 -26.12 14.10 23.13
N PRO A 259 -26.60 13.20 22.24
CA PRO A 259 -26.31 11.76 22.30
C PRO A 259 -24.82 11.41 22.19
N TYR A 260 -24.04 12.37 21.73
CA TYR A 260 -22.62 12.24 21.41
C TYR A 260 -21.71 12.72 22.54
N GLY A 261 -22.27 13.11 23.69
CA GLY A 261 -21.50 13.72 24.78
C GLY A 261 -20.89 15.08 24.41
N VAL A 262 -21.29 15.68 23.28
CA VAL A 262 -20.81 16.99 22.83
C VAL A 262 -21.78 18.07 23.29
N ASP A 263 -21.35 18.89 24.24
CA ASP A 263 -22.06 20.12 24.60
C ASP A 263 -21.67 21.25 23.64
N LEU A 264 -22.53 21.50 22.63
CA LEU A 264 -22.33 22.59 21.67
C LEU A 264 -22.23 23.97 22.34
N THR A 265 -22.77 24.16 23.54
CA THR A 265 -22.69 25.46 24.23
C THR A 265 -21.29 25.71 24.79
N ASN A 266 -20.56 24.65 25.12
CA ASN A 266 -19.22 24.69 25.71
C ASN A 266 -18.09 24.43 24.70
N LEU A 267 -18.42 24.10 23.45
CA LEU A 267 -17.45 23.84 22.40
C LEU A 267 -16.81 25.14 21.88
N ASP A 268 -15.48 25.21 21.89
CA ASP A 268 -14.73 26.35 21.36
C ASP A 268 -14.60 26.29 19.82
N LEU A 269 -15.64 26.82 19.16
CA LEU A 269 -15.72 26.90 17.70
C LEU A 269 -14.80 27.96 17.07
N SER A 270 -14.07 28.74 17.90
CA SER A 270 -13.09 29.71 17.39
C SER A 270 -11.78 29.04 16.93
N THR A 271 -11.57 27.78 17.31
CA THR A 271 -10.36 27.01 16.98
C THR A 271 -10.53 26.16 15.71
N GLU A 272 -9.41 25.61 15.25
CA GLU A 272 -9.35 24.56 14.20
C GLU A 272 -9.31 23.15 14.80
N ASP A 273 -9.34 23.05 16.13
CA ASP A 273 -9.32 21.77 16.82
C ASP A 273 -10.71 21.14 16.74
N LEU A 274 -10.79 19.96 16.12
CA LEU A 274 -11.96 19.08 16.24
C LEU A 274 -12.30 18.82 17.72
N ALA A 275 -13.60 18.81 18.03
CA ALA A 275 -14.07 18.29 19.32
C ALA A 275 -13.60 16.84 19.50
N GLU A 276 -13.37 16.41 20.74
CA GLU A 276 -12.76 15.11 21.04
C GLU A 276 -13.49 13.93 20.35
N PRO A 277 -14.83 13.79 20.40
CA PRO A 277 -15.49 12.65 19.72
C PRO A 277 -15.27 12.64 18.21
N PHE A 278 -15.25 13.80 17.56
CA PHE A 278 -15.00 13.91 16.11
C PHE A 278 -13.53 13.69 15.76
N MET A 279 -12.60 14.06 16.65
CA MET A 279 -11.18 13.71 16.53
C MET A 279 -10.98 12.19 16.61
N LEU A 280 -11.66 11.52 17.56
CA LEU A 280 -11.61 10.07 17.69
C LEU A 280 -12.26 9.36 16.51
N GLU A 281 -13.40 9.85 16.00
CA GLU A 281 -14.01 9.37 14.75
C GLU A 281 -13.03 9.49 13.58
N SER A 282 -12.38 10.65 13.43
CA SER A 282 -11.35 10.90 12.40
C SER A 282 -10.17 9.93 12.52
N PHE A 283 -9.76 9.59 13.75
CA PHE A 283 -8.74 8.59 14.02
C PHE A 283 -9.19 7.18 13.62
N VAL A 284 -10.41 6.77 13.99
CA VAL A 284 -10.99 5.47 13.60
C VAL A 284 -11.10 5.34 12.08
N ASP A 285 -11.58 6.36 11.37
CA ASP A 285 -11.61 6.40 9.91
C ASP A 285 -10.21 6.18 9.32
N MET A 286 -9.20 6.89 9.83
CA MET A 286 -7.82 6.73 9.39
C MET A 286 -7.29 5.31 9.56
N VAL A 287 -7.51 4.72 10.74
CA VAL A 287 -7.12 3.34 11.04
C VAL A 287 -7.86 2.38 10.11
N ALA A 288 -9.15 2.59 9.86
CA ALA A 288 -9.97 1.77 8.99
C ALA A 288 -9.49 1.83 7.53
N ILE A 289 -9.17 3.02 7.01
CA ILE A 289 -8.58 3.19 5.67
C ILE A 289 -7.24 2.46 5.57
N GLU A 290 -6.39 2.57 6.59
CA GLU A 290 -5.10 1.89 6.61
C GLU A 290 -5.27 0.36 6.62
N TRP A 291 -6.22 -0.12 7.43
CA TRP A 291 -6.55 -1.54 7.55
C TRP A 291 -7.12 -2.11 6.25
N GLU A 292 -8.11 -1.42 5.68
CA GLU A 292 -8.79 -1.79 4.45
C GLU A 292 -7.83 -1.79 3.25
N ARG A 293 -7.03 -0.73 3.09
CA ARG A 293 -6.33 -0.47 1.82
C ARG A 293 -4.86 -0.82 1.84
N LYS A 294 -4.20 -0.79 2.99
CA LYS A 294 -2.74 -1.01 3.09
C LYS A 294 -2.38 -2.31 3.78
N LYS A 295 -3.15 -2.73 4.78
CA LYS A 295 -2.91 -3.95 5.56
C LYS A 295 -3.68 -5.17 5.02
N GLY A 296 -4.26 -5.05 3.83
CA GLY A 296 -4.81 -6.17 3.07
C GLY A 296 -6.02 -6.84 3.71
N GLN A 297 -6.81 -6.12 4.51
CA GLN A 297 -8.05 -6.63 5.10
C GLN A 297 -7.84 -7.84 6.04
N GLN A 298 -6.66 -7.97 6.63
CA GLN A 298 -6.30 -9.09 7.48
C GLN A 298 -7.04 -9.04 8.82
N LEU A 299 -7.85 -10.06 9.10
CA LEU A 299 -8.62 -10.13 10.35
C LEU A 299 -7.77 -10.59 11.55
N ASP A 300 -6.61 -11.18 11.32
CA ASP A 300 -5.67 -11.65 12.35
C ASP A 300 -4.64 -10.59 12.77
N ILE A 301 -4.74 -9.36 12.26
CA ILE A 301 -3.86 -8.25 12.67
C ILE A 301 -4.03 -7.91 14.16
N THR A 302 -2.91 -7.69 14.84
CA THR A 302 -2.90 -7.27 16.25
C THR A 302 -3.45 -5.85 16.42
N THR A 303 -3.93 -5.49 17.61
CA THR A 303 -4.44 -4.13 17.88
C THR A 303 -3.32 -3.10 17.73
N ARG A 304 -2.08 -3.45 18.13
CA ARG A 304 -0.88 -2.65 17.91
C ARG A 304 -0.61 -2.38 16.43
N GLU A 305 -0.57 -3.42 15.61
CA GLU A 305 -0.36 -3.25 14.17
C GLU A 305 -1.51 -2.48 13.54
N LEU A 306 -2.75 -2.68 14.01
CA LEU A 306 -3.93 -1.96 13.54
C LEU A 306 -3.76 -0.45 13.71
N VAL A 307 -3.36 0.04 14.88
CA VAL A 307 -3.21 1.48 15.15
C VAL A 307 -1.91 2.10 14.64
N TYR A 308 -1.00 1.32 14.05
CA TYR A 308 0.19 1.86 13.41
C TYR A 308 -0.19 2.67 12.16
N ILE A 309 0.13 3.98 12.18
CA ILE A 309 -0.15 4.93 11.12
C ILE A 309 1.10 5.77 10.85
N ASP A 310 1.37 6.06 9.58
CA ASP A 310 2.44 6.95 9.15
C ASP A 310 2.17 8.39 9.62
N ASP A 311 3.19 9.02 10.23
CA ASP A 311 3.13 10.37 10.81
C ASP A 311 2.62 11.44 9.83
N LYS A 312 2.81 11.23 8.51
CA LYS A 312 2.27 12.13 7.49
C LYS A 312 0.75 12.27 7.55
N PHE A 313 0.02 11.25 8.00
CA PHE A 313 -1.43 11.33 8.14
C PHE A 313 -1.82 12.08 9.43
N LEU A 314 -0.98 12.00 10.47
CA LEU A 314 -1.18 12.76 11.70
C LEU A 314 -0.96 14.26 11.50
N SER A 315 -0.22 14.65 10.45
CA SER A 315 0.00 16.06 10.09
C SER A 315 -1.27 16.86 9.75
N ARG A 316 -2.41 16.20 9.54
CA ARG A 316 -3.71 16.86 9.33
C ARG A 316 -4.34 17.39 10.63
N TYR A 317 -3.87 16.91 11.79
CA TYR A 317 -4.31 17.40 13.09
C TYR A 317 -3.51 18.64 13.49
N SER A 318 -4.10 19.48 14.35
CA SER A 318 -3.32 20.51 15.03
C SER A 318 -2.22 19.89 15.89
N LYS A 319 -1.19 20.66 16.24
CA LYS A 319 -0.09 20.16 17.08
C LYS A 319 -0.58 19.54 18.39
N LYS A 320 -1.62 20.13 19.00
CA LYS A 320 -2.21 19.66 20.25
C LYS A 320 -2.95 18.33 20.03
N GLN A 321 -3.77 18.25 18.99
CA GLN A 321 -4.52 17.03 18.66
C GLN A 321 -3.60 15.89 18.21
N HIS A 322 -2.54 16.20 17.47
CA HIS A 322 -1.52 15.23 17.13
C HIS A 322 -0.96 14.58 18.40
N GLN A 323 -0.56 15.37 19.40
CA GLN A 323 -0.09 14.82 20.68
C GLN A 323 -1.13 13.91 21.36
N LEU A 324 -2.41 14.30 21.35
CA LEU A 324 -3.49 13.46 21.90
C LEU A 324 -3.64 12.14 21.15
N VAL A 325 -3.62 12.16 19.81
CA VAL A 325 -3.71 10.94 18.98
C VAL A 325 -2.47 10.06 19.17
N SER A 326 -1.27 10.64 19.23
CA SER A 326 -0.04 9.88 19.51
C SER A 326 -0.09 9.20 20.87
N SER A 327 -0.51 9.91 21.92
CA SER A 327 -0.68 9.34 23.26
C SER A 327 -1.75 8.25 23.29
N LEU A 328 -2.85 8.40 22.53
CA LEU A 328 -3.86 7.35 22.37
C LEU A 328 -3.27 6.10 21.70
N ILE A 329 -2.51 6.26 20.61
CA ILE A 329 -1.81 5.16 19.95
C ILE A 329 -0.89 4.45 20.95
N GLU A 330 -0.07 5.19 21.70
CA GLU A 330 0.80 4.62 22.73
C GLU A 330 0.02 3.83 23.80
N GLN A 331 -1.11 4.35 24.26
CA GLN A 331 -1.98 3.67 25.23
C GLN A 331 -2.55 2.36 24.66
N VAL A 332 -3.07 2.38 23.43
CA VAL A 332 -3.57 1.17 22.75
C VAL A 332 -2.46 0.14 22.60
N VAL A 333 -1.27 0.57 22.18
CA VAL A 333 -0.09 -0.31 22.02
C VAL A 333 0.35 -0.90 23.36
N ALA A 334 0.30 -0.12 24.44
CA ALA A 334 0.70 -0.58 25.78
C ALA A 334 -0.32 -1.58 26.38
N ALA A 335 -1.60 -1.41 26.06
CA ALA A 335 -2.70 -2.26 26.53
C ALA A 335 -2.86 -3.56 25.73
N ASP A 336 -2.34 -3.61 24.50
CA ASP A 336 -2.32 -4.84 23.72
C ASP A 336 -1.41 -5.89 24.39
N GLU A 337 -1.99 -6.81 25.15
CA GLU A 337 -1.25 -7.90 25.80
C GLU A 337 -0.93 -9.06 24.86
N SER A 338 -1.41 -9.03 23.60
CA SER A 338 -1.15 -10.11 22.64
C SER A 338 0.35 -10.34 22.44
N TRP A 339 1.18 -9.29 22.55
CA TRP A 339 2.64 -9.41 22.51
C TRP A 339 3.27 -9.83 23.85
N LYS A 340 2.65 -9.49 24.99
CA LYS A 340 3.07 -9.95 26.33
C LYS A 340 2.74 -11.42 26.57
N SER A 341 1.83 -11.99 25.77
CA SER A 341 1.33 -13.36 25.91
C SER A 341 2.19 -14.43 25.27
N VAL A 342 3.33 -14.10 24.67
CA VAL A 342 4.38 -15.09 24.44
C VAL A 342 5.54 -14.73 25.34
N SER A 343 5.51 -15.27 26.57
CA SER A 343 6.64 -15.08 27.48
C SER A 343 7.93 -15.49 26.79
N LEU A 344 9.06 -14.87 27.17
CA LEU A 344 10.40 -15.25 26.72
C LEU A 344 10.57 -16.78 26.72
N ARG A 345 10.08 -17.39 27.80
CA ARG A 345 10.10 -18.83 27.97
C ARG A 345 9.29 -19.56 26.88
N GLU A 346 8.13 -19.04 26.48
CA GLU A 346 7.33 -19.65 25.42
C GLU A 346 8.01 -19.57 24.05
N ARG A 347 8.65 -18.45 23.68
CA ARG A 347 9.41 -18.35 22.42
C ARG A 347 10.57 -19.34 22.38
N GLU A 348 11.29 -19.46 23.49
CA GLU A 348 12.35 -20.45 23.67
C GLU A 348 11.81 -21.88 23.59
N GLU A 349 10.70 -22.16 24.28
CA GLU A 349 10.05 -23.47 24.28
C GLU A 349 9.52 -23.85 22.89
N VAL A 350 8.95 -22.91 22.13
CA VAL A 350 8.50 -23.12 20.75
C VAL A 350 9.70 -23.50 19.88
N LEU A 351 10.80 -22.73 19.95
CA LEU A 351 11.99 -23.02 19.17
C LEU A 351 12.61 -24.38 19.54
N MET A 352 12.64 -24.72 20.84
CA MET A 352 13.08 -26.02 21.34
C MET A 352 12.21 -27.19 20.86
N ARG A 353 10.90 -26.99 20.73
CA ARG A 353 9.98 -28.02 20.22
C ARG A 353 10.19 -28.32 18.74
N THR A 354 10.83 -27.41 17.98
CA THR A 354 11.23 -27.69 16.59
C THR A 354 12.46 -28.60 16.48
N LEU A 355 13.17 -28.84 17.59
CA LEU A 355 14.42 -29.60 17.62
C LEU A 355 14.19 -31.03 18.13
N PRO A 356 14.91 -32.03 17.57
CA PRO A 356 14.95 -33.34 18.19
C PRO A 356 15.60 -33.26 19.57
N LYS A 357 15.11 -34.07 20.52
CA LYS A 357 15.59 -34.07 21.92
C LYS A 357 17.11 -34.25 22.05
N THR A 358 17.75 -34.92 21.10
CA THR A 358 19.21 -35.11 21.05
C THR A 358 19.98 -33.79 20.86
N LYS A 359 19.36 -32.75 20.30
CA LYS A 359 19.97 -31.42 20.07
C LYS A 359 19.63 -30.42 21.18
N HIS A 360 18.73 -30.75 22.10
CA HIS A 360 18.28 -29.86 23.19
C HIS A 360 19.44 -29.35 24.06
N PRO A 361 20.40 -30.18 24.54
CA PRO A 361 21.51 -29.67 25.35
C PRO A 361 22.41 -28.68 24.61
N LEU A 362 22.64 -28.93 23.32
CA LEU A 362 23.42 -28.03 22.45
C LEU A 362 22.70 -26.69 22.29
N PHE A 363 21.39 -26.72 22.02
CA PHE A 363 20.58 -25.51 21.90
C PHE A 363 20.63 -24.66 23.17
N VAL A 364 20.40 -25.26 24.35
CA VAL A 364 20.40 -24.53 25.63
C VAL A 364 21.75 -23.85 25.86
N CYS A 365 22.86 -24.54 25.54
CA CYS A 365 24.19 -23.95 25.64
C CYS A 365 24.39 -22.77 24.66
N MET A 366 23.96 -22.92 23.40
CA MET A 366 24.03 -21.86 22.39
C MET A 366 23.19 -20.65 22.78
N TRP A 367 21.99 -20.88 23.31
CA TRP A 367 21.04 -19.87 23.75
C TRP A 367 21.62 -19.02 24.89
N GLU A 368 22.07 -19.66 25.97
CA GLU A 368 22.69 -18.98 27.12
C GLU A 368 23.94 -18.19 26.74
N THR A 369 24.75 -18.75 25.83
CA THR A 369 25.93 -18.07 25.31
C THR A 369 25.55 -16.83 24.49
N GLN A 370 24.55 -16.96 23.63
CA GLN A 370 24.09 -15.86 22.78
C GLN A 370 23.44 -14.75 23.61
N LYS A 371 22.67 -15.09 24.64
CA LYS A 371 22.09 -14.15 25.60
C LYS A 371 23.17 -13.29 26.27
N LYS A 372 24.18 -13.93 26.85
CA LYS A 372 25.33 -13.24 27.47
C LYS A 372 26.08 -12.34 26.48
N ASN A 373 26.20 -12.77 25.22
CA ASN A 373 26.86 -11.98 24.18
C ASN A 373 26.07 -10.70 23.85
N GLU A 374 24.74 -10.77 23.74
CA GLU A 374 23.91 -9.60 23.46
C GLU A 374 23.85 -8.64 24.65
N GLU A 375 23.72 -9.14 25.87
CA GLU A 375 23.84 -8.32 27.09
C GLU A 375 25.19 -7.57 27.12
N SER A 376 26.29 -8.29 26.84
CA SER A 376 27.63 -7.70 26.78
C SER A 376 27.79 -6.69 25.64
N ARG A 377 27.12 -6.91 24.50
CA ARG A 377 27.12 -5.96 23.38
C ARG A 377 26.41 -4.67 23.75
N LEU A 378 25.23 -4.74 24.37
CA LEU A 378 24.49 -3.55 24.81
C LEU A 378 25.25 -2.77 25.88
N LYS A 379 25.84 -3.45 26.87
CA LYS A 379 26.71 -2.81 27.88
C LYS A 379 27.87 -2.06 27.23
N ARG A 380 28.52 -2.65 26.22
CA ARG A 380 29.59 -1.96 25.44
C ARG A 380 29.08 -0.75 24.68
N MET A 381 27.89 -0.82 24.07
CA MET A 381 27.29 0.32 23.37
C MET A 381 26.95 1.48 24.32
N ILE A 382 26.47 1.19 25.53
CA ILE A 382 26.28 2.22 26.57
C ILE A 382 27.63 2.85 26.93
N LYS A 383 28.64 2.03 27.24
CA LYS A 383 29.98 2.51 27.60
C LYS A 383 30.58 3.40 26.51
N GLN A 384 30.39 3.06 25.23
CA GLN A 384 30.86 3.86 24.09
C GLN A 384 30.12 5.21 23.97
N LYS A 385 28.84 5.27 24.32
CA LYS A 385 28.09 6.52 24.36
C LYS A 385 28.51 7.40 25.55
N GLU A 386 28.89 6.79 26.66
CA GLU A 386 29.32 7.49 27.88
C GLU A 386 30.78 7.94 27.84
N THR A 387 31.69 7.19 27.22
CA THR A 387 33.12 7.55 27.09
C THR A 387 33.39 8.77 26.22
N ASN A 388 32.40 9.21 25.42
CA ASN A 388 32.43 10.53 24.78
C ASN A 388 32.14 11.68 25.77
N LYS A 389 31.91 11.39 27.05
CA LYS A 389 31.83 12.35 28.15
C LYS A 389 33.09 12.16 29.02
N GLU A 390 33.87 13.22 29.21
CA GLU A 390 35.25 13.19 29.74
C GLU A 390 35.45 12.62 31.16
N ASP A 391 34.40 12.19 31.88
CA ASP A 391 34.46 11.79 33.30
C ASP A 391 33.75 10.45 33.61
N CYS A 392 33.92 9.42 32.80
CA CYS A 392 33.31 8.11 33.08
C CYS A 392 34.20 7.25 34.00
N GLN A 393 33.91 7.27 35.30
CA GLN A 393 34.44 6.29 36.28
C GLN A 393 33.92 4.88 35.98
N ASP A 394 34.64 3.83 36.40
CA ASP A 394 34.31 2.41 36.20
C ASP A 394 33.06 1.96 37.00
N GLN A 395 31.90 2.51 36.70
CA GLN A 395 30.63 2.05 37.25
C GLN A 395 30.13 0.81 36.47
N GLU A 396 29.55 -0.15 37.19
CA GLU A 396 28.91 -1.32 36.59
C GLU A 396 27.67 -0.87 35.81
N ILE A 397 27.67 -1.13 34.50
CA ILE A 397 26.55 -0.79 33.63
C ILE A 397 25.42 -1.79 33.86
N VAL A 398 24.36 -1.33 34.52
CA VAL A 398 23.09 -2.05 34.67
C VAL A 398 22.22 -1.76 33.44
N LEU A 399 21.73 -2.81 32.78
CA LEU A 399 20.80 -2.65 31.67
C LEU A 399 19.43 -2.23 32.20
N THR A 400 18.74 -1.34 31.50
CA THR A 400 17.33 -1.06 31.79
C THR A 400 16.47 -2.25 31.34
N PRO A 401 15.27 -2.44 31.90
CA PRO A 401 14.36 -3.52 31.48
C PRO A 401 14.11 -3.55 29.97
N GLU A 402 13.93 -2.38 29.34
CA GLU A 402 13.78 -2.26 27.88
C GLU A 402 15.01 -2.75 27.09
N MET A 403 16.21 -2.53 27.64
CA MET A 403 17.44 -2.99 27.02
C MET A 403 17.65 -4.50 27.22
N GLU A 404 17.25 -5.05 28.37
CA GLU A 404 17.24 -6.49 28.60
C GLU A 404 16.28 -7.19 27.63
N GLU A 405 15.08 -6.63 27.46
CA GLU A 405 14.09 -7.10 26.48
C GLU A 405 14.66 -7.03 25.06
N LYS A 406 15.30 -5.93 24.67
CA LYS A 406 15.96 -5.81 23.37
C LYS A 406 17.11 -6.81 23.18
N ALA A 407 17.92 -7.05 24.23
CA ALA A 407 18.99 -8.06 24.17
C ALA A 407 18.42 -9.45 23.93
N TYR A 408 17.27 -9.72 24.56
CA TYR A 408 16.56 -10.97 24.44
C TYR A 408 15.97 -11.15 23.04
N ASP A 409 15.25 -10.16 22.50
CA ASP A 409 14.69 -10.23 21.15
C ASP A 409 15.79 -10.50 20.11
N ASN A 410 16.92 -9.79 20.21
CA ASN A 410 18.08 -10.04 19.35
C ASN A 410 18.60 -11.48 19.51
N THR A 411 18.66 -11.99 20.74
CA THR A 411 19.06 -13.37 21.02
C THR A 411 18.11 -14.35 20.35
N PHE A 412 16.80 -14.16 20.49
CA PHE A 412 15.79 -14.99 19.85
C PHE A 412 15.96 -15.02 18.32
N TYR A 413 16.03 -13.86 17.66
CA TYR A 413 16.17 -13.82 16.20
C TYR A 413 17.47 -14.49 15.71
N ILE A 414 18.59 -14.25 16.40
CA ILE A 414 19.87 -14.91 16.09
C ILE A 414 19.74 -16.42 16.28
N MET A 415 19.05 -16.87 17.33
CA MET A 415 18.87 -18.28 17.64
C MET A 415 17.92 -18.98 16.67
N VAL A 416 16.83 -18.35 16.22
CA VAL A 416 16.01 -18.87 15.11
C VAL A 416 16.89 -19.13 13.90
N SER A 417 17.73 -18.16 13.53
CA SER A 417 18.61 -18.28 12.37
C SER A 417 19.64 -19.41 12.52
N LYS A 418 20.26 -19.55 13.70
CA LYS A 418 21.18 -20.66 13.99
C LYS A 418 20.46 -22.01 13.98
N VAL A 419 19.26 -22.08 14.55
CA VAL A 419 18.45 -23.31 14.56
C VAL A 419 18.14 -23.76 13.14
N VAL A 420 17.58 -22.86 12.32
CA VAL A 420 17.25 -23.13 10.92
C VAL A 420 18.49 -23.56 10.14
N MET A 421 19.63 -22.86 10.32
CA MET A 421 20.81 -23.07 9.49
C MET A 421 21.73 -24.21 9.95
N GLU A 422 21.78 -24.52 11.25
CA GLU A 422 22.79 -25.40 11.85
C GLU A 422 22.20 -26.61 12.58
N LEU A 423 20.96 -26.53 13.08
CA LEU A 423 20.37 -27.56 13.93
C LEU A 423 19.20 -28.31 13.30
N TRP A 424 18.47 -27.69 12.38
CA TRP A 424 17.46 -28.37 11.58
C TRP A 424 18.11 -29.31 10.57
N GLU A 425 17.59 -30.54 10.53
CA GLU A 425 17.94 -31.50 9.49
C GLU A 425 17.44 -30.99 8.12
N PRO A 426 18.10 -31.36 7.00
CA PRO A 426 17.72 -30.91 5.66
C PRO A 426 16.24 -31.11 5.33
N SER A 427 15.66 -32.25 5.74
CA SER A 427 14.25 -32.57 5.53
C SER A 427 13.28 -31.63 6.25
N VAL A 428 13.64 -31.16 7.45
CA VAL A 428 12.85 -30.19 8.23
C VAL A 428 12.87 -28.83 7.58
N ARG A 429 14.06 -28.38 7.13
CA ARG A 429 14.19 -27.12 6.38
C ARG A 429 13.34 -27.13 5.12
N LYS A 430 13.41 -28.21 4.35
CA LYS A 430 12.61 -28.34 3.13
C LYS A 430 11.12 -28.25 3.41
N HIS A 431 10.64 -29.00 4.40
CA HIS A 431 9.25 -28.98 4.80
C HIS A 431 8.79 -27.60 5.29
N ALA A 432 9.60 -26.93 6.13
CA ALA A 432 9.32 -25.58 6.58
C ALA A 432 9.26 -24.59 5.41
N GLU A 433 10.19 -24.68 4.45
CA GLU A 433 10.18 -23.85 3.25
C GLU A 433 8.91 -24.03 2.42
N ASP A 434 8.48 -25.27 2.19
CA ASP A 434 7.24 -25.57 1.45
C ASP A 434 6.00 -24.99 2.15
N LEU A 435 5.94 -25.06 3.49
CA LEU A 435 4.88 -24.42 4.29
C LEU A 435 4.90 -22.90 4.15
N ILE A 436 6.08 -22.27 4.19
CA ILE A 436 6.24 -20.83 4.01
C ILE A 436 5.84 -20.39 2.60
N PHE A 437 6.20 -21.12 1.55
CA PHE A 437 5.76 -20.81 0.20
C PHE A 437 4.24 -20.94 0.06
N LYS A 438 3.63 -21.98 0.62
CA LYS A 438 2.18 -22.12 0.63
C LYS A 438 1.52 -20.91 1.30
N ARG A 439 2.04 -20.47 2.45
CA ARG A 439 1.53 -19.28 3.15
C ARG A 439 1.75 -17.99 2.34
N ALA A 440 2.91 -17.82 1.74
CA ALA A 440 3.24 -16.66 0.92
C ALA A 440 2.35 -16.56 -0.34
N VAL A 441 2.00 -17.67 -0.97
CA VAL A 441 1.03 -17.71 -2.08
C VAL A 441 -0.38 -17.34 -1.60
N GLN A 442 -0.82 -17.88 -0.46
CA GLN A 442 -2.12 -17.55 0.12
C GLN A 442 -2.26 -16.06 0.41
N GLU A 443 -1.20 -15.42 0.90
CA GLU A 443 -1.13 -13.98 1.15
C GLU A 443 -0.78 -13.14 -0.09
N LYS A 444 -0.68 -13.76 -1.28
CA LYS A 444 -0.34 -13.10 -2.56
C LYS A 444 1.01 -12.36 -2.55
N LEU A 445 1.94 -12.77 -1.69
CA LEU A 445 3.30 -12.25 -1.66
C LEU A 445 4.18 -12.88 -2.73
N ILE A 446 3.85 -14.09 -3.21
CA ILE A 446 4.47 -14.69 -4.39
C ILE A 446 3.39 -15.40 -5.21
N SER A 447 3.67 -15.67 -6.48
CA SER A 447 2.78 -16.45 -7.34
C SER A 447 3.19 -17.93 -7.31
N ASP A 448 2.26 -18.84 -7.64
CA ASP A 448 2.57 -20.27 -7.77
C ASP A 448 3.67 -20.55 -8.81
N HIS A 449 3.75 -19.75 -9.88
CA HIS A 449 4.80 -19.92 -10.87
C HIS A 449 6.17 -19.45 -10.36
N HIS A 450 6.22 -18.39 -9.52
CA HIS A 450 7.47 -17.97 -8.87
C HIS A 450 8.01 -19.07 -7.95
N VAL A 451 7.15 -19.78 -7.21
CA VAL A 451 7.58 -20.90 -6.34
C VAL A 451 8.39 -21.93 -7.12
N ARG A 452 7.94 -22.29 -8.33
CA ARG A 452 8.67 -23.24 -9.20
C ARG A 452 10.07 -22.74 -9.57
N TRP A 453 10.22 -21.43 -9.81
CA TRP A 453 11.53 -20.84 -10.09
C TRP A 453 12.43 -20.78 -8.87
N ILE A 454 11.86 -20.55 -7.68
CA ILE A 454 12.60 -20.50 -6.42
C ILE A 454 13.13 -21.90 -6.04
N MET A 455 12.31 -22.95 -6.18
CA MET A 455 12.68 -24.32 -5.78
C MET A 455 13.90 -24.89 -6.53
N ILE A 456 14.29 -24.31 -7.66
CA ILE A 456 15.46 -24.76 -8.43
C ILE A 456 16.76 -24.53 -7.63
N TYR A 457 16.81 -23.45 -6.86
CA TYR A 457 18.02 -23.07 -6.10
C TYR A 457 18.25 -23.95 -4.87
N ASP A 458 17.19 -24.54 -4.32
CA ASP A 458 17.25 -25.36 -3.11
C ASP A 458 17.90 -26.74 -3.37
N SER A 459 17.77 -27.26 -4.60
CA SER A 459 18.27 -28.60 -4.98
C SER A 459 19.80 -28.78 -4.93
N GLN A 460 20.57 -27.69 -4.81
CA GLN A 460 22.04 -27.74 -4.90
C GLN A 460 22.75 -27.71 -3.55
N THR A 461 22.12 -27.19 -2.51
CA THR A 461 22.83 -26.92 -1.25
C THR A 461 23.03 -28.17 -0.40
N GLU A 462 22.14 -29.16 -0.48
CA GLU A 462 22.22 -30.37 0.36
C GLU A 462 21.70 -31.58 -0.42
N LYS A 463 22.61 -32.47 -0.85
CA LYS A 463 22.23 -33.81 -1.31
C LYS A 463 21.68 -34.56 -0.11
N CYS A 464 20.37 -34.53 0.05
CA CYS A 464 19.70 -35.31 1.08
C CYS A 464 19.87 -36.79 0.71
N ASP A 465 20.71 -37.52 1.45
CA ASP A 465 20.74 -38.98 1.34
C ASP A 465 19.33 -39.49 1.67
N ASN A 466 18.68 -40.12 0.70
CA ASN A 466 17.29 -40.61 0.77
C ASN A 466 17.06 -41.74 1.79
N THR A 467 17.91 -41.85 2.83
CA THR A 467 17.72 -42.82 3.91
C THR A 467 16.58 -42.35 4.80
N SER A 468 15.41 -42.93 4.53
CA SER A 468 14.07 -42.79 5.11
C SER A 468 13.94 -42.61 6.63
N SER A 469 14.49 -41.54 7.22
CA SER A 469 14.01 -41.09 8.52
C SER A 469 12.65 -40.42 8.34
N GLU A 470 11.62 -40.92 9.04
CA GLU A 470 10.33 -40.24 9.11
C GLU A 470 10.56 -38.76 9.47
N PRO A 471 9.90 -37.82 8.79
CA PRO A 471 10.01 -36.41 9.14
C PRO A 471 9.63 -36.24 10.61
N PRO A 472 10.38 -35.46 11.39
CA PRO A 472 10.01 -35.23 12.79
C PRO A 472 8.58 -34.67 12.83
N LEU A 473 7.78 -35.17 13.78
CA LEU A 473 6.45 -34.64 14.11
C LEU A 473 6.61 -33.22 14.69
N VAL A 474 6.93 -32.26 13.83
CA VAL A 474 6.85 -30.84 14.14
C VAL A 474 5.51 -30.36 13.63
N ASP A 475 4.74 -29.72 14.50
CA ASP A 475 3.46 -29.12 14.13
C ASP A 475 3.67 -28.05 13.04
N ASN A 476 2.95 -28.20 11.92
CA ASN A 476 3.04 -27.30 10.78
C ASN A 476 2.67 -25.87 11.15
N GLU A 477 1.64 -25.70 11.99
CA GLU A 477 1.18 -24.38 12.39
C GLU A 477 2.23 -23.69 13.28
N MET A 478 2.91 -24.47 14.13
CA MET A 478 4.00 -23.97 14.96
C MET A 478 5.20 -23.50 14.11
N LEU A 479 5.56 -24.23 13.05
CA LEU A 479 6.64 -23.80 12.13
C LEU A 479 6.28 -22.52 11.38
N VAL A 480 5.05 -22.44 10.85
CA VAL A 480 4.56 -21.25 10.15
C VAL A 480 4.52 -20.07 11.11
N ARG A 481 3.94 -20.22 12.31
CA ARG A 481 3.93 -19.16 13.32
C ARG A 481 5.35 -18.70 13.68
N LEU A 482 6.26 -19.62 13.99
CA LEU A 482 7.63 -19.29 14.38
C LEU A 482 8.36 -18.48 13.30
N LEU A 483 8.30 -18.91 12.04
CA LEU A 483 9.06 -18.27 10.96
C LEU A 483 8.33 -17.05 10.37
N TRP A 484 7.03 -17.19 10.09
CA TRP A 484 6.24 -16.19 9.39
C TRP A 484 5.84 -15.02 10.29
N VAL A 485 5.45 -15.32 11.54
CA VAL A 485 4.95 -14.33 12.51
C VAL A 485 6.07 -13.92 13.46
N ASP A 486 6.57 -14.85 14.29
CA ASP A 486 7.48 -14.50 15.39
C ASP A 486 8.85 -14.02 14.88
N PHE A 487 9.42 -14.69 13.88
CA PHE A 487 10.67 -14.27 13.22
C PHE A 487 10.45 -13.23 12.12
N ASN A 488 9.19 -13.02 11.72
CA ASN A 488 8.76 -12.02 10.74
C ASN A 488 9.37 -12.19 9.33
N LEU A 489 9.39 -13.41 8.79
CA LEU A 489 9.68 -13.64 7.37
C LEU A 489 8.69 -12.90 6.45
N ARG A 490 7.45 -12.68 6.91
CA ARG A 490 6.42 -11.98 6.16
C ARG A 490 6.86 -10.57 5.75
N GLU A 491 7.41 -9.79 6.67
CA GLU A 491 7.92 -8.45 6.37
C GLU A 491 9.09 -8.49 5.39
N HIS A 492 10.01 -9.45 5.52
CA HIS A 492 11.06 -9.64 4.51
C HIS A 492 10.46 -9.92 3.12
N PHE A 493 9.45 -10.79 3.03
CA PHE A 493 8.79 -11.07 1.75
C PHE A 493 8.14 -9.81 1.15
N ASN A 494 7.51 -8.97 1.97
CA ASN A 494 6.99 -7.66 1.56
C ASN A 494 8.09 -6.75 1.01
N GLN A 495 9.23 -6.66 1.69
CA GLN A 495 10.36 -5.82 1.27
C GLN A 495 10.93 -6.29 -0.08
N VAL A 496 11.10 -7.61 -0.27
CA VAL A 496 11.54 -8.18 -1.55
C VAL A 496 10.53 -7.89 -2.66
N GLN A 497 9.22 -8.02 -2.41
CA GLN A 497 8.20 -7.68 -3.41
C GLN A 497 8.15 -6.20 -3.75
N CYS A 498 8.30 -5.33 -2.75
CA CYS A 498 8.39 -3.89 -2.96
C CYS A 498 9.57 -3.57 -3.89
N HIS A 499 10.74 -4.15 -3.63
CA HIS A 499 11.91 -3.97 -4.48
C HIS A 499 11.69 -4.51 -5.90
N ARG A 500 11.19 -5.74 -6.04
CA ARG A 500 10.86 -6.35 -7.34
C ARG A 500 9.85 -5.52 -8.15
N HIS A 501 8.89 -4.88 -7.47
CA HIS A 501 7.98 -3.93 -8.11
C HIS A 501 8.76 -2.77 -8.75
N TRP A 502 9.71 -2.17 -8.03
CA TRP A 502 10.54 -1.08 -8.55
C TRP A 502 11.49 -1.53 -9.66
N VAL A 503 11.99 -2.77 -9.62
CA VAL A 503 12.76 -3.37 -10.72
C VAL A 503 11.89 -3.49 -11.97
N LYS A 504 10.65 -3.97 -11.83
CA LYS A 504 9.69 -4.03 -12.94
C LYS A 504 9.33 -2.64 -13.49
N GLN A 505 9.10 -1.66 -12.62
CA GLN A 505 8.85 -0.27 -13.05
C GLN A 505 10.06 0.33 -13.78
N SER A 506 11.27 0.10 -13.27
CA SER A 506 12.52 0.58 -13.89
C SER A 506 12.69 -0.03 -15.27
N TYR A 507 12.49 -1.34 -15.40
CA TYR A 507 12.49 -2.03 -16.68
C TYR A 507 11.47 -1.43 -17.65
N GLN A 508 10.20 -1.27 -17.24
CA GLN A 508 9.15 -0.72 -18.10
C GLN A 508 9.50 0.67 -18.65
N ARG A 509 10.17 1.50 -17.85
CA ARG A 509 10.63 2.83 -18.30
C ARG A 509 11.81 2.76 -19.27
N LEU A 510 12.68 1.77 -19.09
CA LEU A 510 13.96 1.65 -19.81
C LEU A 510 13.94 0.65 -20.97
N ALA A 511 12.89 -0.16 -21.11
CA ALA A 511 12.82 -1.29 -22.05
C ALA A 511 13.14 -0.90 -23.50
N LYS A 512 12.75 0.30 -23.94
CA LYS A 512 13.04 0.80 -25.30
C LYS A 512 14.54 0.96 -25.60
N PHE A 513 15.38 1.06 -24.58
CA PHE A 513 16.83 1.18 -24.71
C PHE A 513 17.56 -0.17 -24.55
N MET A 514 16.82 -1.24 -24.22
CA MET A 514 17.38 -2.54 -23.84
C MET A 514 16.60 -3.69 -24.50
N PRO A 515 16.49 -3.71 -25.85
CA PRO A 515 15.69 -4.72 -26.56
C PRO A 515 16.13 -6.17 -26.31
N GLU A 516 17.37 -6.38 -25.88
CA GLU A 516 17.93 -7.69 -25.52
C GLU A 516 17.45 -8.19 -24.14
N LEU A 517 17.00 -7.29 -23.26
CA LEU A 517 16.54 -7.63 -21.93
C LEU A 517 15.05 -8.03 -21.95
N LYS A 518 14.80 -9.33 -21.84
CA LYS A 518 13.43 -9.87 -21.82
C LYS A 518 12.77 -9.63 -20.45
N GLU A 519 11.48 -9.31 -20.43
CA GLU A 519 10.72 -9.07 -19.19
C GLU A 519 10.79 -10.24 -18.20
N GLU A 520 10.83 -11.49 -18.68
CA GLU A 520 10.94 -12.66 -17.80
C GLU A 520 12.24 -12.67 -16.97
N VAL A 521 13.34 -12.10 -17.48
CA VAL A 521 14.58 -11.94 -16.70
C VAL A 521 14.31 -11.05 -15.48
N ILE A 522 13.57 -9.96 -15.68
CA ILE A 522 13.14 -9.02 -14.64
C ILE A 522 12.14 -9.67 -13.68
N GLU A 523 11.23 -10.51 -14.16
CA GLU A 523 10.32 -11.26 -13.30
C GLU A 523 11.05 -12.26 -12.40
N ARG A 524 12.24 -12.72 -12.79
CA ARG A 524 13.05 -13.64 -11.98
C ARG A 524 13.98 -12.95 -11.00
N HIS A 525 14.15 -11.64 -11.14
CA HIS A 525 15.00 -10.84 -10.28
C HIS A 525 14.66 -11.07 -8.80
N ASP A 526 15.70 -11.29 -7.99
CA ASP A 526 15.64 -11.42 -6.53
C ASP A 526 14.82 -12.60 -5.99
N LEU A 527 14.37 -13.53 -6.85
CA LEU A 527 13.58 -14.66 -6.37
C LEU A 527 14.37 -15.56 -5.41
N THR A 528 15.70 -15.61 -5.49
CA THR A 528 16.49 -16.43 -4.56
C THR A 528 16.38 -15.93 -3.11
N LYS A 529 16.06 -14.65 -2.90
CA LYS A 529 15.85 -14.06 -1.57
C LYS A 529 14.63 -14.64 -0.84
N PHE A 530 13.76 -15.36 -1.53
CA PHE A 530 12.64 -16.09 -0.92
C PHE A 530 13.00 -17.49 -0.42
N THR A 531 14.13 -18.06 -0.85
CA THR A 531 14.60 -19.36 -0.30
C THR A 531 14.77 -19.25 1.21
N LEU A 532 14.51 -20.34 1.94
CA LEU A 532 14.55 -20.31 3.42
C LEU A 532 15.91 -19.84 3.95
N VAL A 533 16.99 -20.31 3.32
CA VAL A 533 18.37 -19.94 3.67
C VAL A 533 18.59 -18.43 3.51
N GLN A 534 18.30 -17.88 2.33
CA GLN A 534 18.55 -16.46 2.10
C GLN A 534 17.58 -15.59 2.90
N SER A 535 16.28 -15.91 2.88
CA SER A 535 15.27 -15.15 3.60
C SER A 535 15.60 -15.04 5.09
N THR A 536 16.09 -16.10 5.72
CA THR A 536 16.49 -16.07 7.13
C THR A 536 17.62 -15.06 7.39
N GLY A 537 18.66 -15.04 6.56
CA GLY A 537 19.73 -14.06 6.70
C GLY A 537 19.32 -12.64 6.37
N TYR A 538 18.51 -12.45 5.31
CA TYR A 538 18.01 -11.12 4.94
C TYR A 538 17.05 -10.58 6.01
N THR A 539 16.17 -11.39 6.58
CA THR A 539 15.29 -10.99 7.69
C THR A 539 16.09 -10.51 8.90
N LEU A 540 17.15 -11.21 9.29
CA LEU A 540 18.04 -10.71 10.34
C LEU A 540 18.55 -9.30 10.06
N LYS A 541 19.00 -9.04 8.83
CA LYS A 541 19.61 -7.74 8.51
C LYS A 541 18.60 -6.63 8.29
N TRP A 542 17.52 -6.88 7.54
CA TRP A 542 16.64 -5.83 7.03
C TRP A 542 15.37 -5.65 7.86
N VAL A 543 14.94 -6.70 8.57
CA VAL A 543 13.79 -6.62 9.49
C VAL A 543 14.27 -6.32 10.91
N HIS A 544 15.34 -6.98 11.36
CA HIS A 544 15.81 -6.89 12.76
C HIS A 544 17.05 -6.02 12.99
N ASP A 545 17.68 -5.50 11.92
CA ASP A 545 18.95 -4.75 11.94
C ASP A 545 20.12 -5.47 12.64
N LEU A 546 20.21 -6.80 12.46
CA LEU A 546 21.25 -7.65 13.03
C LEU A 546 22.25 -8.09 11.96
N ASN A 547 23.47 -7.55 12.01
CA ASN A 547 24.56 -7.90 11.10
C ASN A 547 25.37 -9.11 11.61
N TYR A 548 24.83 -10.31 11.41
CA TYR A 548 25.43 -11.59 11.83
C TYR A 548 26.04 -12.39 10.66
N SER A 549 26.78 -13.45 10.97
CA SER A 549 27.41 -14.32 9.96
C SER A 549 26.40 -14.97 9.02
N VAL A 550 25.20 -15.32 9.52
CA VAL A 550 24.11 -15.90 8.71
C VAL A 550 23.65 -14.94 7.62
N TRP A 551 23.52 -13.64 7.94
CA TRP A 551 23.26 -12.60 6.96
C TRP A 551 24.34 -12.57 5.87
N ARG A 552 25.62 -12.53 6.27
CA ARG A 552 26.74 -12.46 5.31
C ARG A 552 26.76 -13.68 4.38
N ARG A 553 26.55 -14.89 4.93
CA ARG A 553 26.44 -16.11 4.14
C ARG A 553 25.29 -16.03 3.13
N SER A 554 24.14 -15.51 3.55
CA SER A 554 22.96 -15.35 2.68
C SER A 554 23.20 -14.33 1.56
N CYS A 555 23.83 -13.20 1.90
CA CYS A 555 24.23 -12.17 0.95
C CYS A 555 25.27 -12.72 -0.05
N ASP A 556 26.30 -13.42 0.44
CA ASP A 556 27.32 -14.04 -0.40
C ASP A 556 26.70 -15.10 -1.32
N MET A 557 25.76 -15.91 -0.83
CA MET A 557 25.03 -16.85 -1.68
C MET A 557 24.28 -16.11 -2.79
N HIS A 558 23.50 -15.08 -2.46
CA HIS A 558 22.76 -14.30 -3.45
C HIS A 558 23.68 -13.67 -4.51
N LEU A 559 24.73 -12.95 -4.06
CA LEU A 559 25.69 -12.27 -4.94
C LEU A 559 26.51 -13.23 -5.82
N ASN A 560 26.76 -14.46 -5.35
CA ASN A 560 27.55 -15.45 -6.08
C ASN A 560 26.71 -16.46 -6.86
N TYR A 561 25.38 -16.34 -6.87
CA TYR A 561 24.48 -17.25 -7.59
C TYR A 561 23.61 -16.55 -8.62
N GLU A 562 23.22 -15.28 -8.40
CA GLU A 562 22.43 -14.55 -9.39
C GLU A 562 23.35 -13.86 -10.43
N PRO A 563 23.10 -14.07 -11.73
CA PRO A 563 24.02 -13.69 -12.77
C PRO A 563 24.07 -12.18 -13.05
N HIS A 564 23.12 -11.39 -12.57
CA HIS A 564 23.20 -9.93 -12.64
C HIS A 564 24.17 -9.33 -11.61
N HIS A 565 24.72 -10.10 -10.68
CA HIS A 565 25.73 -9.60 -9.73
C HIS A 565 27.15 -9.78 -10.29
N PRO A 566 27.97 -8.72 -10.36
CA PRO A 566 29.36 -8.80 -10.81
C PRO A 566 30.22 -9.80 -10.02
N GLN A 567 29.84 -10.10 -8.77
CA GLN A 567 30.54 -11.02 -7.89
C GLN A 567 30.64 -12.43 -8.46
N LEU A 568 29.58 -12.94 -9.12
CA LEU A 568 29.60 -14.22 -9.85
C LEU A 568 30.68 -14.24 -10.94
N TRP A 569 30.91 -13.10 -11.60
CA TRP A 569 31.81 -12.99 -12.75
C TRP A 569 33.27 -12.76 -12.35
N SER A 570 33.54 -12.40 -11.10
CA SER A 570 34.89 -12.15 -10.60
C SER A 570 35.83 -13.36 -10.76
N LYS A 571 37.15 -13.10 -10.83
CA LYS A 571 38.21 -14.13 -10.84
C LYS A 571 38.22 -15.10 -9.64
N LYS A 572 37.39 -14.87 -8.63
CA LYS A 572 37.26 -15.78 -7.47
C LYS A 572 36.58 -17.10 -7.83
N HIS A 573 35.80 -17.12 -8.91
CA HIS A 573 35.02 -18.28 -9.34
C HIS A 573 35.61 -18.91 -10.59
N THR A 574 35.65 -20.25 -10.61
CA THR A 574 36.10 -21.00 -11.79
C THR A 574 35.04 -20.95 -12.90
N PRO A 575 35.43 -21.15 -14.19
CA PRO A 575 34.46 -21.28 -15.28
C PRO A 575 33.40 -22.36 -15.02
N ASP A 576 33.78 -23.49 -14.42
CA ASP A 576 32.85 -24.57 -14.06
C ASP A 576 31.83 -24.15 -13.00
N TYR A 577 32.24 -23.37 -12.00
CA TYR A 577 31.34 -22.83 -10.99
C TYR A 577 30.32 -21.86 -11.64
N LYS A 578 30.81 -20.91 -12.44
CA LYS A 578 29.93 -19.97 -13.16
C LYS A 578 28.95 -20.70 -14.06
N LYS A 579 29.43 -21.73 -14.78
CA LYS A 579 28.60 -22.61 -15.61
C LYS A 579 27.51 -23.27 -14.79
N SER A 580 27.84 -23.88 -13.64
CA SER A 580 26.87 -24.54 -12.76
C SER A 580 25.81 -23.56 -12.24
N CYS A 581 26.20 -22.35 -11.82
CA CYS A 581 25.27 -21.31 -11.39
C CYS A 581 24.33 -20.90 -12.52
N LEU A 582 24.87 -20.64 -13.72
CA LEU A 582 24.07 -20.26 -14.88
C LEU A 582 23.18 -21.40 -15.38
N GLU A 583 23.66 -22.64 -15.37
CA GLU A 583 22.84 -23.82 -15.68
C GLU A 583 21.69 -23.93 -14.68
N THR A 584 21.94 -23.73 -13.39
CA THR A 584 20.89 -23.71 -12.36
C THR A 584 19.88 -22.60 -12.62
N TRP A 585 20.36 -21.37 -12.80
CA TRP A 585 19.51 -20.21 -13.10
C TRP A 585 18.71 -20.43 -14.39
N LEU A 586 19.30 -20.99 -15.45
CA LEU A 586 18.64 -21.24 -16.74
C LEU A 586 17.77 -22.51 -16.74
N SER A 587 18.06 -23.52 -15.91
CA SER A 587 17.41 -24.85 -15.90
C SER A 587 15.93 -24.81 -15.53
N ALA A 588 15.42 -23.67 -15.08
CA ALA A 588 13.98 -23.36 -15.12
C ALA A 588 13.36 -23.63 -16.51
N LYS A 589 14.16 -23.59 -17.58
CA LYS A 589 13.82 -23.93 -18.97
C LYS A 589 13.15 -25.29 -19.13
N ALA A 590 13.45 -26.29 -18.30
CA ALA A 590 12.83 -27.62 -18.43
C ALA A 590 11.30 -27.60 -18.23
N THR A 591 10.76 -26.52 -17.66
CA THR A 591 9.32 -26.38 -17.38
C THR A 591 8.59 -25.36 -18.25
N THR A 592 9.27 -24.45 -18.96
CA THR A 592 8.59 -23.28 -19.58
C THR A 592 8.86 -23.02 -21.07
N SER A 593 9.74 -23.78 -21.76
CA SER A 593 10.08 -23.57 -23.19
C SER A 593 10.62 -22.18 -23.57
N VAL A 594 10.86 -21.29 -22.62
CA VAL A 594 11.24 -19.90 -22.92
C VAL A 594 12.74 -19.78 -23.14
N ASP A 595 13.10 -19.11 -24.23
CA ASP A 595 14.47 -18.71 -24.48
C ASP A 595 14.79 -17.37 -23.79
N TYR A 596 15.82 -17.34 -22.95
CA TYR A 596 16.32 -16.12 -22.29
C TYR A 596 17.28 -15.30 -23.17
N GLY A 597 17.54 -15.73 -24.42
CA GLY A 597 18.46 -15.04 -25.31
C GLY A 597 19.94 -15.23 -24.96
N VAL A 598 20.25 -16.26 -24.15
CA VAL A 598 21.61 -16.60 -23.74
C VAL A 598 21.90 -18.05 -24.08
N GLU A 599 22.89 -18.26 -24.94
CA GLU A 599 23.46 -19.57 -25.22
C GLU A 599 24.68 -19.78 -24.34
N LEU A 600 24.61 -20.68 -23.36
CA LEU A 600 25.70 -20.92 -22.40
C LEU A 600 27.06 -21.20 -23.05
N PHE A 601 27.05 -21.92 -24.18
CA PHE A 601 28.27 -22.28 -24.91
C PHE A 601 28.90 -21.10 -25.66
N SER A 602 28.19 -19.99 -25.82
CA SER A 602 28.72 -18.77 -26.45
C SER A 602 29.36 -17.82 -25.43
N LEU A 603 29.26 -18.11 -24.13
CA LEU A 603 29.80 -17.26 -23.08
C LEU A 603 31.27 -17.58 -22.78
N ASP A 604 32.11 -16.55 -22.68
CA ASP A 604 33.46 -16.68 -22.14
C ASP A 604 33.42 -16.66 -20.61
N LEU A 605 33.21 -17.83 -20.00
CA LEU A 605 33.14 -17.98 -18.55
C LEU A 605 34.50 -17.76 -17.84
N ALA A 606 35.61 -17.73 -18.58
CA ALA A 606 36.91 -17.34 -18.01
C ALA A 606 37.03 -15.81 -17.83
N SER A 607 36.22 -15.04 -18.57
CA SER A 607 36.18 -13.57 -18.47
C SER A 607 35.52 -13.09 -17.17
N GLU A 608 35.88 -11.85 -16.79
CA GLU A 608 35.16 -11.07 -15.77
C GLU A 608 34.04 -10.23 -16.37
N ASN A 609 33.90 -10.22 -17.70
CA ASN A 609 32.83 -9.52 -18.39
C ASN A 609 31.52 -10.30 -18.28
N MET A 610 30.45 -9.58 -17.94
CA MET A 610 29.10 -10.12 -17.84
C MET A 610 28.49 -10.33 -19.23
N ALA A 611 27.60 -11.31 -19.38
CA ALA A 611 26.75 -11.36 -20.56
C ALA A 611 25.83 -10.13 -20.60
N THR A 612 25.60 -9.56 -21.79
CA THR A 612 24.86 -8.31 -21.96
C THR A 612 23.51 -8.32 -21.25
N VAL A 613 22.72 -9.39 -21.35
CA VAL A 613 21.41 -9.46 -20.69
C VAL A 613 21.49 -9.29 -19.17
N PHE A 614 22.50 -9.87 -18.52
CA PHE A 614 22.67 -9.79 -17.07
C PHE A 614 23.26 -8.44 -16.64
N LEU A 615 24.09 -7.85 -17.49
CA LEU A 615 24.58 -6.49 -17.30
C LEU A 615 23.45 -5.46 -17.37
N LEU A 616 22.52 -5.64 -18.30
CA LEU A 616 21.31 -4.83 -18.43
C LEU A 616 20.37 -5.01 -17.22
N GLU A 617 20.14 -6.26 -16.78
CA GLU A 617 19.38 -6.54 -15.54
C GLU A 617 20.01 -5.82 -14.34
N SER A 618 21.34 -5.87 -14.22
CA SER A 618 22.07 -5.20 -13.13
C SER A 618 21.91 -3.68 -13.14
N LEU A 619 21.89 -3.05 -14.33
CA LEU A 619 21.56 -1.64 -14.46
C LEU A 619 20.13 -1.34 -13.97
N VAL A 620 19.16 -2.17 -14.35
CA VAL A 620 17.76 -2.02 -13.92
C VAL A 620 17.63 -2.15 -12.40
N ASP A 621 18.31 -3.12 -11.77
CA ASP A 621 18.36 -3.27 -10.31
C ASP A 621 18.92 -2.00 -9.65
N MET A 622 20.08 -1.51 -10.09
CA MET A 622 20.69 -0.31 -9.52
C MET A 622 19.79 0.92 -9.65
N VAL A 623 19.11 1.08 -10.78
CA VAL A 623 18.10 2.14 -10.99
C VAL A 623 16.92 1.97 -10.04
N ALA A 624 16.44 0.73 -9.85
CA ALA A 624 15.34 0.44 -8.94
C ALA A 624 15.70 0.78 -7.48
N VAL A 625 16.91 0.45 -7.04
CA VAL A 625 17.42 0.80 -5.70
C VAL A 625 17.46 2.33 -5.52
N GLU A 626 18.02 3.06 -6.48
CA GLU A 626 18.08 4.53 -6.44
C GLU A 626 16.67 5.14 -6.40
N TRP A 627 15.77 4.65 -7.25
CA TRP A 627 14.40 5.13 -7.34
C TRP A 627 13.61 4.84 -6.05
N GLU A 628 13.70 3.62 -5.54
CA GLU A 628 13.02 3.17 -4.34
C GLU A 628 13.50 3.91 -3.09
N ARG A 629 14.83 4.00 -2.89
CA ARG A 629 15.42 4.38 -1.60
C ARG A 629 15.87 5.83 -1.54
N ASN A 630 16.38 6.38 -2.64
CA ASN A 630 17.00 7.71 -2.65
C ASN A 630 16.12 8.78 -3.31
N LYS A 631 15.22 8.38 -4.20
CA LYS A 631 14.26 9.29 -4.86
C LYS A 631 12.84 9.22 -4.28
N ASN A 632 12.66 8.58 -3.13
CA ASN A 632 11.38 8.47 -2.43
C ASN A 632 10.23 8.02 -3.34
N LYS A 633 10.48 7.10 -4.27
CA LYS A 633 9.42 6.51 -5.12
C LYS A 633 8.70 7.55 -6.00
N LYS A 634 9.35 8.69 -6.30
CA LYS A 634 8.77 9.79 -7.09
C LYS A 634 8.40 9.33 -8.51
N PRO A 635 7.14 9.43 -8.97
CA PRO A 635 6.72 8.87 -10.26
C PRO A 635 7.22 9.67 -11.48
N ASP A 636 7.51 10.96 -11.30
CA ASP A 636 7.83 11.95 -12.33
C ASP A 636 9.34 12.27 -12.38
N LEU A 637 10.19 11.24 -12.39
CA LEU A 637 11.62 11.40 -12.65
C LEU A 637 11.89 11.49 -14.15
N THR A 638 12.76 12.39 -14.59
CA THR A 638 13.39 12.36 -15.93
C THR A 638 14.25 11.10 -16.09
N TYR A 639 14.63 10.74 -17.33
CA TYR A 639 15.55 9.63 -17.55
C TYR A 639 16.90 9.90 -16.87
N THR A 640 17.42 11.12 -16.96
CA THR A 640 18.67 11.56 -16.33
C THR A 640 18.63 11.42 -14.81
N GLU A 641 17.54 11.84 -14.17
CA GLU A 641 17.36 11.65 -12.72
C GLU A 641 17.22 10.18 -12.33
N LEU A 642 16.54 9.39 -13.18
CA LEU A 642 16.28 7.97 -12.94
C LEU A 642 17.56 7.13 -13.03
N ILE A 643 18.42 7.39 -14.02
CA ILE A 643 19.68 6.65 -14.21
C ILE A 643 20.89 7.35 -13.61
N TYR A 644 20.69 8.32 -12.71
CA TYR A 644 21.79 8.86 -11.93
C TYR A 644 22.33 7.78 -11.00
N MET A 645 23.65 7.61 -10.98
CA MET A 645 24.30 6.59 -10.17
C MET A 645 25.62 7.09 -9.62
N GLU A 646 25.90 6.79 -8.35
CA GLU A 646 27.19 7.07 -7.74
C GLU A 646 28.27 6.10 -8.24
N GLU A 647 29.48 6.62 -8.40
CA GLU A 647 30.64 5.89 -8.94
C GLU A 647 30.96 4.60 -8.16
N ARG A 648 30.70 4.56 -6.85
CA ARG A 648 30.94 3.36 -6.01
C ARG A 648 30.16 2.13 -6.47
N PHE A 649 29.01 2.31 -7.13
CA PHE A 649 28.22 1.18 -7.65
C PHE A 649 28.85 0.63 -8.93
N LEU A 650 29.40 1.51 -9.77
CA LEU A 650 30.08 1.19 -11.04
C LEU A 650 31.49 0.62 -10.82
N ALA A 651 32.13 0.91 -9.68
CA ALA A 651 33.44 0.39 -9.33
C ALA A 651 33.50 -1.15 -9.14
N ARG A 652 32.34 -1.83 -9.16
CA ARG A 652 32.22 -3.29 -9.01
C ARG A 652 32.32 -4.05 -10.33
N TYR A 653 32.24 -3.36 -11.47
CA TYR A 653 32.27 -3.96 -12.80
C TYR A 653 33.68 -3.99 -13.38
N SER A 654 33.92 -4.86 -14.36
CA SER A 654 35.12 -4.78 -15.19
C SER A 654 35.16 -3.44 -15.95
N ASP A 655 36.35 -3.01 -16.39
CA ASP A 655 36.48 -1.77 -17.17
C ASP A 655 35.63 -1.80 -18.46
N SER A 656 35.51 -2.98 -19.08
CA SER A 656 34.69 -3.20 -20.28
C SER A 656 33.20 -3.04 -19.99
N ASP A 657 32.69 -3.71 -18.95
CA ASP A 657 31.27 -3.65 -18.57
C ASP A 657 30.89 -2.25 -18.09
N LYS A 658 31.78 -1.61 -17.33
CA LYS A 658 31.61 -0.21 -16.90
C LYS A 658 31.53 0.73 -18.10
N ALA A 659 32.41 0.58 -19.09
CA ALA A 659 32.37 1.40 -20.31
C ALA A 659 31.07 1.20 -21.10
N PHE A 660 30.58 -0.05 -21.17
CA PHE A 660 29.30 -0.37 -21.78
C PHE A 660 28.13 0.33 -21.05
N LEU A 661 28.07 0.20 -19.72
CA LEU A 661 27.02 0.81 -18.89
C LEU A 661 27.02 2.34 -19.03
N LEU A 662 28.20 2.97 -18.96
CA LEU A 662 28.31 4.43 -19.10
C LEU A 662 27.82 4.91 -20.47
N ASN A 663 28.16 4.20 -21.56
CA ASN A 663 27.66 4.52 -22.89
C ASN A 663 26.13 4.40 -22.97
N LEU A 664 25.56 3.30 -22.47
CA LEU A 664 24.12 3.10 -22.44
C LEU A 664 23.41 4.18 -21.61
N MET A 665 23.98 4.55 -20.46
CA MET A 665 23.47 5.64 -19.62
C MET A 665 23.50 6.98 -20.37
N ASP A 666 24.54 7.27 -21.16
CA ASP A 666 24.58 8.48 -21.98
C ASP A 666 23.52 8.47 -23.09
N VAL A 667 23.22 7.32 -23.69
CA VAL A 667 22.10 7.17 -24.64
C VAL A 667 20.76 7.44 -23.96
N ILE A 668 20.54 6.89 -22.76
CA ILE A 668 19.30 7.09 -22.00
C ILE A 668 19.12 8.56 -21.59
N ARG A 669 20.18 9.25 -21.15
CA ARG A 669 20.14 10.70 -20.79
C ARG A 669 19.72 11.57 -21.96
N LYS A 670 20.27 11.32 -23.15
CA LYS A 670 19.94 12.07 -24.38
C LYS A 670 18.48 11.93 -24.80
N ALA A 671 17.74 10.96 -24.25
CA ALA A 671 16.32 10.80 -24.52
C ALA A 671 15.43 11.74 -23.70
N ASP A 672 15.96 12.46 -22.71
CA ASP A 672 15.22 13.59 -22.10
C ASP A 672 15.13 14.79 -23.05
N ASP A 673 16.04 14.88 -24.01
CA ASP A 673 16.12 15.99 -24.98
C ASP A 673 15.14 15.84 -26.17
N GLN A 674 14.47 14.69 -26.28
CA GLN A 674 13.57 14.30 -27.37
C GLN A 674 12.12 14.27 -26.91
#